data_AF-A0A354BR89-F1
#
_entry.id   AF-A0A354BR89-F1
#
_cell.length_a   1.000
_cell.length_b   1.000
_cell.length_c   1.000
_cell.angle_alpha   90.00
_cell.angle_beta   90.00
_cell.angle_gamma   90.00
#
_symmetry.space_group_name_H-M   'P 1'
#
loop_
_entity.id
_entity.type
_entity.pdbx_description
1 polymer ?
#
loop_
_entity_poly.entity_id
_entity_poly.type
_entity_poly.pdbx_seq_one_letter_code
_entity_poly.pdbx_strand_id
1 'polypeptide(L)'
;MKLFYTLLLFFSSISLNSQTSSGPKYTVPSTPWPESFGNHRAVIEISKTTEVALLDILWRRHDQDPQKRRFLIIEASSGDTIQNIYRYSVSNERCRIAFGPVKKPGTYYFYYLPYEVYEHSGFYNKEYPGPEKSLSAKWVNSNKVGDMTKVKSFPVAKLTAFQSRTAFDSFWPMEIIALSSEKKALLSKYTSDYLIFPEDRMFPVRMKDEIPLRWIENGPSGKFTGEASRNEYYAFQVALFASRADINDVKIELSPLTDGNSNTIPASALTCFNTGGIGPYGQPFEKRVDVSAGYVQPFWIGIDITENFPAGTYKGSLEVKPDNSSSQVVELEIRVADRILADRGDSETWRHSRLRWLNSTLGIDDKPSKQYEPIEFLGNNTYKLTDKQLTMDQGGMPGSFKVGETEILAGPLAFIVESGKGIEQFTLPEDVTLLKNEPGAMSGSWTSRSDNFVINGVGIIESDGYMNYKVRLTASHDIALKDIRLEIPVKEEVAEYMIGMDLPGTIVPQQHQSGWKGPHDSFWIGNTSAGIWCELRGSTYHGPLLGLYHPPYPSSWYNEDRGGFRIKKDLKEVKAVVYSGEREMKSGEKLEFEWSFIITPVKKINYKSQFSDRYYHKGGNPTPPDADLASGVKIVNLHHANNYNPYINYPFIAVDSMKWFVNQMHSKGQKVKIYYTIRELTNHATEIWALRSLGDEILGYGRNGGFPWLREHLVNGYNPQWYHHFSDKNTDASVLSAPGDSRWYNYYIEGLAWLVKNVGIDGLYLDDVTYDRRTVKRIRKVLDNVKPGCILDMHSNTGFTKGPANQYTEYFPYIDKLWFGESFQYDDMPPENWLVEVSGIPFGLMGDMLQGGGNRWRGMVYGMTVRYPWETEGVLCDPRPVWKIWDEFGIESSVMIGYWEKDCPVKTDRDDIKATVYQKDGQSLISVGSWAPGTVNFRLQLDWKSLGIDQSKATLFAPYVKDLQEERTFSPDEPIPVEPKKGWLIYIKEKGN
;
A
#
# COMPACT_ATOMS: atom_id res chain seq x y z
N MET A 1 17.95 -27.80 18.55
CA MET A 1 18.74 -26.58 18.29
C MET A 1 20.10 -26.86 17.61
N LYS A 2 20.98 -27.73 18.14
CA LYS A 2 22.27 -28.04 17.48
C LYS A 2 22.17 -28.78 16.13
N LEU A 3 21.18 -29.67 15.96
CA LEU A 3 20.95 -30.39 14.69
C LEU A 3 20.41 -29.50 13.54
N PHE A 4 19.78 -28.38 13.87
CA PHE A 4 19.18 -27.45 12.90
C PHE A 4 20.24 -26.52 12.27
N TYR A 5 21.23 -26.11 13.06
CA TYR A 5 22.40 -25.37 12.56
C TYR A 5 23.32 -26.22 11.66
N THR A 6 23.38 -27.53 11.89
CA THR A 6 24.18 -28.44 11.04
C THR A 6 23.54 -28.65 9.67
N LEU A 7 22.21 -28.59 9.56
CA LEU A 7 21.50 -28.73 8.27
C LEU A 7 21.57 -27.45 7.40
N LEU A 8 21.53 -26.26 8.02
CA LEU A 8 21.69 -24.99 7.29
C LEU A 8 23.10 -24.83 6.69
N LEU A 9 24.13 -25.33 7.39
CA LEU A 9 25.51 -25.37 6.89
C LEU A 9 25.72 -26.44 5.80
N PHE A 10 24.93 -27.51 5.78
CA PHE A 10 25.00 -28.55 4.74
C PHE A 10 24.32 -28.13 3.43
N PHE A 11 23.21 -27.39 3.46
CA PHE A 11 22.56 -26.91 2.23
C PHE A 11 23.22 -25.66 1.61
N SER A 12 23.90 -24.84 2.42
CA SER A 12 24.75 -23.76 1.88
C SER A 12 26.09 -24.26 1.33
N SER A 13 26.51 -25.50 1.63
CA SER A 13 27.77 -26.08 1.09
C SER A 13 27.58 -27.02 -0.10
N ILE A 14 26.36 -27.51 -0.38
CA ILE A 14 26.12 -28.46 -1.49
C ILE A 14 25.78 -27.76 -2.83
N SER A 15 25.32 -26.51 -2.83
CA SER A 15 25.06 -25.77 -4.09
C SER A 15 26.16 -24.80 -4.52
N LEU A 16 27.24 -24.69 -3.74
CA LEU A 16 28.36 -23.76 -3.99
C LEU A 16 29.53 -24.38 -4.80
N ASN A 17 29.48 -25.68 -5.11
CA ASN A 17 30.61 -26.42 -5.72
C ASN A 17 30.31 -27.02 -7.10
N SER A 18 29.75 -26.23 -8.00
CA SER A 18 29.93 -26.48 -9.44
C SER A 18 30.47 -25.23 -10.14
N GLN A 19 31.56 -24.67 -9.62
CA GLN A 19 32.41 -23.77 -10.40
C GLN A 19 33.41 -24.64 -11.18
N THR A 20 33.49 -24.46 -12.49
CA THR A 20 34.50 -25.13 -13.32
C THR A 20 35.89 -24.76 -12.82
N SER A 21 36.80 -25.74 -12.78
CA SER A 21 38.13 -25.61 -12.14
C SER A 21 39.09 -24.59 -12.80
N SER A 22 38.67 -23.93 -13.88
CA SER A 22 39.50 -23.05 -14.71
C SER A 22 39.17 -21.55 -14.63
N GLY A 23 38.16 -21.13 -13.85
CA GLY A 23 37.72 -19.72 -13.72
C GLY A 23 38.01 -19.08 -12.34
N PRO A 24 37.89 -17.75 -12.19
CA PRO A 24 37.98 -17.09 -10.89
C PRO A 24 36.81 -17.49 -9.98
N LYS A 25 37.08 -17.68 -8.68
CA LYS A 25 36.04 -18.08 -7.72
C LYS A 25 35.15 -16.89 -7.35
N TYR A 26 33.84 -17.10 -7.30
CA TYR A 26 32.88 -16.16 -6.71
C TYR A 26 32.54 -16.60 -5.29
N THR A 27 32.75 -15.73 -4.30
CA THR A 27 32.61 -16.08 -2.87
C THR A 27 32.00 -14.94 -2.04
N VAL A 28 31.52 -15.25 -0.84
CA VAL A 28 31.14 -14.27 0.18
C VAL A 28 32.12 -14.40 1.34
N PRO A 29 32.72 -13.31 1.85
CA PRO A 29 33.63 -13.41 3.00
C PRO A 29 32.87 -13.80 4.26
N SER A 30 33.56 -14.37 5.25
CA SER A 30 32.97 -14.68 6.56
C SER A 30 32.56 -13.44 7.36
N THR A 31 33.22 -12.31 7.08
CA THR A 31 32.95 -11.02 7.74
C THR A 31 32.80 -9.96 6.64
N PRO A 32 31.63 -9.29 6.57
CA PRO A 32 31.44 -8.15 5.67
C PRO A 32 32.44 -7.04 5.97
N TRP A 33 32.97 -6.40 4.93
CA TRP A 33 33.82 -5.21 5.07
C TRP A 33 32.97 -3.93 5.26
N PRO A 34 33.58 -2.77 5.59
CA PRO A 34 32.83 -1.51 5.74
C PRO A 34 32.01 -1.15 4.51
N GLU A 35 30.73 -0.77 4.69
CA GLU A 35 29.81 -0.43 3.60
C GLU A 35 30.35 0.62 2.64
N SER A 36 31.13 1.57 3.14
CA SER A 36 31.72 2.65 2.34
C SER A 36 32.68 2.16 1.23
N PHE A 37 33.18 0.92 1.32
CA PHE A 37 33.97 0.31 0.25
C PHE A 37 33.10 -0.31 -0.85
N GLY A 38 31.78 -0.31 -0.70
CA GLY A 38 30.83 -0.82 -1.67
C GLY A 38 30.46 -2.29 -1.45
N ASN A 39 29.65 -2.82 -2.35
CA ASN A 39 29.13 -4.19 -2.24
C ASN A 39 30.02 -5.26 -2.88
N HIS A 40 31.06 -4.85 -3.62
CA HIS A 40 31.82 -5.77 -4.46
C HIS A 40 33.33 -5.51 -4.48
N ARG A 41 34.12 -6.59 -4.47
CA ARG A 41 35.58 -6.52 -4.60
C ARG A 41 36.18 -7.68 -5.41
N ALA A 42 37.35 -7.44 -5.99
CA ALA A 42 38.24 -8.47 -6.50
C ALA A 42 39.40 -8.69 -5.51
N VAL A 43 39.72 -9.94 -5.19
CA VAL A 43 40.87 -10.30 -4.34
C VAL A 43 42.05 -10.59 -5.25
N ILE A 44 43.12 -9.81 -5.12
CA ILE A 44 44.30 -9.89 -6.00
C ILE A 44 45.57 -10.14 -5.19
N GLU A 45 46.49 -10.93 -5.75
CA GLU A 45 47.76 -11.28 -5.13
C GLU A 45 48.91 -10.62 -5.89
N ILE A 46 49.84 -9.98 -5.17
CA ILE A 46 51.00 -9.31 -5.75
C ILE A 46 52.28 -9.92 -5.17
N SER A 47 53.13 -10.48 -6.05
CA SER A 47 54.25 -11.32 -5.63
C SER A 47 55.51 -10.57 -5.21
N LYS A 48 55.63 -9.27 -5.51
CA LYS A 48 56.81 -8.46 -5.15
C LYS A 48 56.48 -6.97 -5.05
N THR A 49 57.32 -6.23 -4.33
CA THR A 49 57.27 -4.76 -4.30
C THR A 49 57.54 -4.17 -5.68
N THR A 50 56.82 -3.13 -6.07
CA THR A 50 56.96 -2.49 -7.38
C THR A 50 56.39 -1.09 -7.38
N GLU A 51 56.97 -0.18 -8.17
CA GLU A 51 56.42 1.17 -8.36
C GLU A 51 55.11 1.16 -9.16
N VAL A 52 54.94 0.17 -10.04
CA VAL A 52 53.75 -0.04 -10.87
C VAL A 52 53.42 -1.53 -10.93
N ALA A 53 52.19 -1.90 -10.62
CA ALA A 53 51.61 -3.21 -10.89
C ALA A 53 50.50 -3.08 -11.95
N LEU A 54 50.30 -4.13 -12.75
CA LEU A 54 49.24 -4.21 -13.76
C LEU A 54 48.15 -5.16 -13.28
N LEU A 55 46.89 -4.73 -13.28
CA LEU A 55 45.72 -5.59 -13.16
C LEU A 55 45.03 -5.66 -14.51
N ASP A 56 44.71 -6.87 -14.97
CA ASP A 56 44.02 -7.11 -16.23
C ASP A 56 43.07 -8.29 -16.08
N ILE A 57 41.79 -8.01 -15.86
CA ILE A 57 40.78 -9.00 -15.49
C ILE A 57 39.53 -8.89 -16.37
N LEU A 58 38.89 -10.03 -16.59
CA LEU A 58 37.51 -10.12 -17.11
C LEU A 58 36.57 -10.22 -15.91
N TRP A 59 35.92 -9.11 -15.58
CA TRP A 59 35.09 -8.98 -14.38
C TRP A 59 33.58 -9.08 -14.63
N ARG A 60 33.13 -8.97 -15.90
CA ARG A 60 31.76 -9.27 -16.33
C ARG A 60 30.66 -8.56 -15.53
N ARG A 61 30.67 -7.23 -15.55
CA ARG A 61 29.70 -6.37 -14.84
C ARG A 61 28.48 -6.04 -15.70
N HIS A 62 27.29 -6.05 -15.09
CA HIS A 62 26.04 -5.61 -15.73
C HIS A 62 25.75 -4.11 -15.55
N ASP A 63 26.23 -3.48 -14.48
CA ASP A 63 25.91 -2.09 -14.17
C ASP A 63 26.39 -1.08 -15.23
N GLN A 64 25.70 0.06 -15.28
CA GLN A 64 25.95 1.11 -16.27
C GLN A 64 27.23 1.91 -15.96
N ASP A 65 27.98 2.24 -17.02
CA ASP A 65 29.16 3.12 -16.98
C ASP A 65 30.24 2.75 -15.94
N PRO A 66 30.78 1.51 -15.92
CA PRO A 66 31.81 1.10 -14.94
C PRO A 66 33.07 1.98 -14.98
N GLN A 67 33.38 2.59 -16.14
CA GLN A 67 34.48 3.54 -16.35
C GLN A 67 34.32 4.88 -15.62
N LYS A 68 33.12 5.22 -15.14
CA LYS A 68 32.85 6.44 -14.37
C LYS A 68 32.88 6.21 -12.85
N ARG A 69 32.94 4.96 -12.39
CA ARG A 69 32.90 4.58 -10.96
C ARG A 69 34.27 4.76 -10.29
N ARG A 70 34.30 5.13 -9.01
CA ARG A 70 35.52 5.16 -8.18
C ARG A 70 36.10 3.77 -7.97
N PHE A 71 37.43 3.67 -7.95
CA PHE A 71 38.16 2.47 -7.57
C PHE A 71 38.95 2.68 -6.28
N LEU A 72 39.02 1.64 -5.44
CA LEU A 72 39.87 1.59 -4.25
C LEU A 72 40.69 0.30 -4.28
N ILE A 73 41.99 0.40 -4.05
CA ILE A 73 42.86 -0.79 -3.88
C ILE A 73 43.49 -0.69 -2.49
N ILE A 74 43.20 -1.66 -1.63
CA ILE A 74 43.59 -1.65 -0.22
C ILE A 74 44.50 -2.87 0.06
N GLU A 75 45.64 -2.64 0.69
CA GLU A 75 46.51 -3.71 1.17
C GLU A 75 45.84 -4.45 2.34
N ALA A 76 45.72 -5.78 2.23
CA ALA A 76 44.85 -6.54 3.13
C ALA A 76 45.32 -6.54 4.60
N SER A 77 46.63 -6.48 4.85
CA SER A 77 47.20 -6.55 6.21
C SER A 77 47.30 -5.19 6.91
N SER A 78 47.68 -4.12 6.21
CA SER A 78 47.82 -2.78 6.81
C SER A 78 46.58 -1.90 6.68
N GLY A 79 45.69 -2.19 5.72
CA GLY A 79 44.58 -1.30 5.36
C GLY A 79 45.01 -0.08 4.53
N ASP A 80 46.29 0.01 4.12
CA ASP A 80 46.78 1.13 3.32
C ASP A 80 46.12 1.17 1.93
N THR A 81 45.66 2.34 1.54
CA THR A 81 45.09 2.57 0.21
C THR A 81 46.17 2.95 -0.80
N ILE A 82 46.20 2.26 -1.95
CA ILE A 82 47.04 2.62 -3.09
C ILE A 82 46.60 3.97 -3.65
N GLN A 83 47.56 4.87 -3.83
CA GLN A 83 47.31 6.27 -4.17
C GLN A 83 47.10 6.51 -5.67
N ASN A 84 47.80 5.76 -6.53
CA ASN A 84 47.74 5.96 -7.99
C ASN A 84 47.03 4.80 -8.66
N ILE A 85 46.01 5.11 -9.45
CA ILE A 85 45.32 4.18 -10.36
C ILE A 85 45.22 4.84 -11.72
N TYR A 86 45.81 4.21 -12.74
CA TYR A 86 45.74 4.61 -14.15
C TYR A 86 44.86 3.61 -14.90
N ARG A 87 43.83 4.13 -15.60
CA ARG A 87 42.87 3.31 -16.36
C ARG A 87 43.33 3.17 -17.81
N TYR A 88 43.72 1.97 -18.23
CA TYR A 88 43.99 1.69 -19.66
C TYR A 88 42.70 1.37 -20.42
N SER A 89 41.85 0.51 -19.84
CA SER A 89 40.58 0.12 -20.43
C SER A 89 39.65 -0.37 -19.33
N VAL A 90 38.47 0.25 -19.22
CA VAL A 90 37.44 -0.16 -18.26
C VAL A 90 36.13 -0.23 -19.04
N SER A 91 35.57 -1.42 -19.14
CA SER A 91 34.27 -1.71 -19.76
C SER A 91 33.50 -2.69 -18.89
N ASN A 92 32.27 -3.03 -19.26
CA ASN A 92 31.49 -4.08 -18.60
C ASN A 92 32.21 -5.44 -18.59
N GLU A 93 32.91 -5.79 -19.67
CA GLU A 93 33.61 -7.07 -19.78
C GLU A 93 34.97 -7.09 -19.07
N ARG A 94 35.75 -6.01 -19.16
CA ARG A 94 37.19 -6.01 -18.81
C ARG A 94 37.58 -4.78 -17.98
N CYS A 95 38.43 -5.00 -16.99
CA CYS A 95 39.13 -3.95 -16.26
C CYS A 95 40.64 -4.14 -16.39
N ARG A 96 41.30 -3.20 -17.08
CA ARG A 96 42.75 -3.11 -17.21
C ARG A 96 43.25 -1.79 -16.66
N ILE A 97 44.00 -1.86 -15.56
CA ILE A 97 44.53 -0.71 -14.83
C ILE A 97 45.99 -0.92 -14.42
N ALA A 98 46.76 0.15 -14.31
CA ALA A 98 48.03 0.16 -13.60
C ALA A 98 47.86 0.87 -12.26
N PHE A 99 48.52 0.40 -11.20
CA PHE A 99 48.41 0.99 -9.87
C PHE A 99 49.71 0.90 -9.09
N GLY A 100 49.89 1.78 -8.10
CA GLY A 100 51.08 1.75 -7.24
C GLY A 100 51.34 3.04 -6.45
N PRO A 101 52.45 3.11 -5.70
CA PRO A 101 53.44 2.04 -5.52
C PRO A 101 52.92 0.91 -4.61
N VAL A 102 53.33 -0.32 -4.92
CA VAL A 102 53.11 -1.52 -4.09
C VAL A 102 54.30 -1.70 -3.17
N LYS A 103 54.11 -1.34 -1.88
CA LYS A 103 55.19 -1.36 -0.87
C LYS A 103 55.44 -2.72 -0.24
N LYS A 104 54.48 -3.65 -0.31
CA LYS A 104 54.58 -5.00 0.28
C LYS A 104 54.01 -6.05 -0.69
N PRO A 105 54.65 -7.21 -0.85
CA PRO A 105 54.00 -8.36 -1.49
C PRO A 105 52.86 -8.89 -0.62
N GLY A 106 51.85 -9.50 -1.23
CA GLY A 106 50.73 -10.15 -0.54
C GLY A 106 49.38 -9.88 -1.19
N THR A 107 48.33 -10.03 -0.39
CA THR A 107 46.93 -9.86 -0.81
C THR A 107 46.49 -8.40 -0.77
N TYR A 108 45.77 -7.99 -1.82
CA TYR A 108 45.15 -6.69 -1.94
C TYR A 108 43.66 -6.85 -2.33
N TYR A 109 42.84 -5.91 -1.89
CA TYR A 109 41.42 -5.85 -2.21
C TYR A 109 41.12 -4.70 -3.17
N PHE A 110 40.61 -5.02 -4.35
CA PHE A 110 40.20 -4.05 -5.37
C PHE A 110 38.67 -3.87 -5.33
N TYR A 111 38.20 -2.78 -4.74
CA TYR A 111 36.79 -2.39 -4.69
C TYR A 111 36.42 -1.49 -5.87
N TYR A 112 35.23 -1.69 -6.44
CA TYR A 112 34.84 -1.05 -7.71
C TYR A 112 33.45 -0.40 -7.78
N LEU A 113 32.72 -0.40 -6.66
CA LEU A 113 31.43 0.29 -6.48
C LEU A 113 31.29 0.90 -5.07
N PRO A 114 32.30 1.65 -4.56
CA PRO A 114 32.19 2.28 -3.25
C PRO A 114 31.08 3.34 -3.26
N TYR A 115 30.35 3.48 -2.16
CA TYR A 115 29.24 4.44 -2.02
C TYR A 115 29.29 5.18 -0.68
N GLU A 116 28.56 6.29 -0.58
CA GLU A 116 28.39 7.02 0.68
C GLU A 116 27.31 6.37 1.55
N VAL A 117 27.68 5.99 2.77
CA VAL A 117 26.73 5.42 3.75
C VAL A 117 25.82 6.53 4.25
N TYR A 118 24.51 6.26 4.25
CA TYR A 118 23.50 7.19 4.73
C TYR A 118 22.74 6.53 5.90
N GLU A 119 23.10 6.89 7.13
CA GLU A 119 22.62 6.26 8.38
C GLU A 119 21.26 6.87 8.84
N HIS A 120 20.33 7.02 7.90
CA HIS A 120 19.02 7.62 8.16
C HIS A 120 17.89 6.81 7.49
N SER A 121 16.67 7.32 7.58
CA SER A 121 15.49 6.76 6.92
C SER A 121 14.85 7.80 5.98
N GLY A 122 13.91 7.37 5.14
CA GLY A 122 13.18 8.23 4.22
C GLY A 122 13.64 8.04 2.77
N PHE A 123 14.15 9.10 2.13
CA PHE A 123 14.59 9.04 0.73
C PHE A 123 16.11 9.00 0.60
N TYR A 124 16.65 8.04 -0.16
CA TYR A 124 18.09 7.95 -0.44
C TYR A 124 18.48 8.77 -1.67
N ASN A 125 19.24 9.85 -1.47
CA ASN A 125 19.62 10.81 -2.51
C ASN A 125 21.13 10.89 -2.78
N LYS A 126 21.92 9.89 -2.36
CA LYS A 126 23.37 9.88 -2.58
C LYS A 126 23.72 9.31 -3.96
N GLU A 127 24.83 9.81 -4.51
CA GLU A 127 25.38 9.38 -5.78
C GLU A 127 26.66 8.57 -5.61
N TYR A 128 26.96 7.72 -6.59
CA TYR A 128 28.26 7.07 -6.63
C TYR A 128 29.37 8.10 -6.81
N PRO A 129 30.48 8.02 -6.05
CA PRO A 129 31.64 8.87 -6.29
C PRO A 129 32.18 8.63 -7.70
N GLY A 130 32.54 9.72 -8.38
CA GLY A 130 33.21 9.68 -9.70
C GLY A 130 34.61 9.03 -9.64
N PRO A 131 35.41 9.03 -10.72
CA PRO A 131 36.73 8.40 -10.73
C PRO A 131 37.73 8.99 -9.71
N GLU A 132 38.76 8.22 -9.34
CA GLU A 132 39.86 8.62 -8.43
C GLU A 132 40.46 9.99 -8.74
N LYS A 133 41.11 10.61 -7.74
CA LYS A 133 41.83 11.89 -7.92
C LYS A 133 42.89 11.77 -9.03
N SER A 134 43.14 12.88 -9.72
CA SER A 134 44.16 12.95 -10.78
C SER A 134 45.53 12.44 -10.30
N LEU A 135 46.14 11.59 -11.11
CA LEU A 135 47.42 10.96 -10.84
C LEU A 135 48.54 11.98 -10.68
N SER A 136 49.56 11.64 -9.88
CA SER A 136 50.79 12.42 -9.86
C SER A 136 51.48 12.36 -11.23
N ALA A 137 51.60 13.50 -11.92
CA ALA A 137 52.33 13.60 -13.18
C ALA A 137 53.77 13.05 -13.05
N LYS A 138 54.38 13.18 -11.86
CA LYS A 138 55.68 12.60 -11.55
C LYS A 138 55.64 11.07 -11.59
N TRP A 139 54.68 10.42 -10.94
CA TRP A 139 54.57 8.96 -10.93
C TRP A 139 54.29 8.41 -12.33
N VAL A 140 53.41 9.06 -13.09
CA VAL A 140 53.10 8.69 -14.48
C VAL A 140 54.34 8.78 -15.37
N ASN A 141 55.04 9.92 -15.36
CA ASN A 141 56.19 10.16 -16.22
C ASN A 141 57.41 9.32 -15.83
N SER A 142 57.73 9.20 -14.54
CA SER A 142 58.88 8.42 -14.05
C SER A 142 58.75 6.93 -14.35
N ASN A 143 57.52 6.41 -14.33
CA ASN A 143 57.26 4.99 -14.56
C ASN A 143 56.73 4.68 -15.97
N LYS A 144 56.62 5.68 -16.85
CA LYS A 144 56.08 5.56 -18.22
C LYS A 144 54.69 4.90 -18.25
N VAL A 145 53.84 5.21 -17.28
CA VAL A 145 52.46 4.71 -17.22
C VAL A 145 51.66 5.43 -18.32
N GLY A 146 50.90 4.68 -19.13
CA GLY A 146 50.25 5.19 -20.35
C GLY A 146 51.01 4.90 -21.65
N ASP A 147 52.29 4.52 -21.59
CA ASP A 147 53.03 3.99 -22.75
C ASP A 147 52.66 2.51 -22.98
N MET A 148 51.85 2.26 -24.01
CA MET A 148 51.38 0.92 -24.36
C MET A 148 52.51 -0.09 -24.65
N THR A 149 53.70 0.38 -25.03
CA THR A 149 54.87 -0.49 -25.25
C THR A 149 55.47 -1.02 -23.94
N LYS A 150 55.24 -0.31 -22.82
CA LYS A 150 55.76 -0.65 -21.49
C LYS A 150 54.81 -1.48 -20.64
N VAL A 151 53.53 -1.58 -20.99
CA VAL A 151 52.50 -2.33 -20.22
C VAL A 151 52.93 -3.77 -19.92
N LYS A 152 53.54 -4.47 -20.89
CA LYS A 152 54.00 -5.86 -20.72
C LYS A 152 55.15 -6.04 -19.75
N SER A 153 55.82 -4.95 -19.34
CA SER A 153 56.96 -4.99 -18.41
C SER A 153 56.57 -4.86 -16.95
N PHE A 154 55.32 -4.46 -16.65
CA PHE A 154 54.85 -4.31 -15.28
C PHE A 154 54.51 -5.67 -14.65
N PRO A 155 54.87 -5.91 -13.37
CA PRO A 155 54.40 -7.08 -12.61
C PRO A 155 52.87 -7.18 -12.62
N VAL A 156 52.35 -8.35 -12.96
CA VAL A 156 50.91 -8.58 -13.06
C VAL A 156 50.35 -9.03 -11.71
N ALA A 157 49.33 -8.34 -11.22
CA ALA A 157 48.54 -8.76 -10.07
C ALA A 157 47.63 -9.94 -10.47
N LYS A 158 47.67 -11.03 -9.69
CA LYS A 158 46.90 -12.25 -9.98
C LYS A 158 45.53 -12.18 -9.32
N LEU A 159 44.45 -12.27 -10.10
CA LEU A 159 43.10 -12.44 -9.56
C LEU A 159 42.95 -13.82 -8.90
N THR A 160 42.41 -13.84 -7.68
CA THR A 160 42.15 -15.08 -6.92
C THR A 160 40.65 -15.33 -6.72
N ALA A 161 39.86 -14.29 -6.50
CA ALA A 161 38.41 -14.39 -6.35
C ALA A 161 37.70 -13.06 -6.63
N PHE A 162 36.43 -13.14 -7.01
CA PHE A 162 35.47 -12.05 -6.86
C PHE A 162 34.65 -12.29 -5.59
N GLN A 163 34.38 -11.22 -4.85
CA GLN A 163 33.63 -11.27 -3.61
C GLN A 163 32.51 -10.23 -3.59
N SER A 164 31.32 -10.67 -3.17
CA SER A 164 30.24 -9.77 -2.75
C SER A 164 30.26 -9.61 -1.23
N ARG A 165 29.83 -8.45 -0.74
CA ARG A 165 29.88 -8.11 0.69
C ARG A 165 29.03 -9.06 1.52
N THR A 166 27.83 -9.36 1.03
CA THR A 166 26.94 -10.40 1.55
C THR A 166 26.43 -11.31 0.42
N ALA A 167 25.69 -12.36 0.78
CA ALA A 167 25.01 -13.20 -0.21
C ALA A 167 23.88 -12.45 -0.95
N PHE A 168 23.24 -11.48 -0.28
CA PHE A 168 22.18 -10.65 -0.85
C PHE A 168 22.70 -9.71 -1.94
N ASP A 169 23.96 -9.29 -1.83
CA ASP A 169 24.62 -8.41 -2.80
C ASP A 169 25.25 -9.19 -3.96
N SER A 170 25.11 -10.52 -4.03
CA SER A 170 25.88 -11.32 -4.99
C SER A 170 25.32 -11.24 -6.41
N PHE A 171 26.19 -10.93 -7.37
CA PHE A 171 25.91 -11.06 -8.82
C PHE A 171 25.95 -12.51 -9.31
N TRP A 172 26.56 -13.42 -8.57
CA TRP A 172 26.71 -14.81 -9.01
C TRP A 172 25.42 -15.63 -8.77
N PRO A 173 25.00 -16.50 -9.71
CA PRO A 173 25.52 -16.69 -11.06
C PRO A 173 24.77 -15.91 -12.16
N MET A 174 23.65 -15.27 -11.84
CA MET A 174 22.67 -14.79 -12.83
C MET A 174 22.86 -13.34 -13.29
N GLU A 175 23.84 -12.62 -12.76
CA GLU A 175 24.18 -11.22 -13.13
C GLU A 175 25.65 -11.08 -13.59
N ILE A 176 26.29 -12.20 -13.92
CA ILE A 176 27.62 -12.24 -14.52
C ILE A 176 27.44 -12.28 -16.04
N ILE A 177 27.72 -11.18 -16.74
CA ILE A 177 27.44 -11.10 -18.20
C ILE A 177 28.35 -12.03 -19.03
N ALA A 178 27.81 -12.51 -20.15
CA ALA A 178 28.59 -13.12 -21.22
C ALA A 178 29.53 -12.10 -21.89
N LEU A 179 30.68 -12.55 -22.40
CA LEU A 179 31.51 -11.71 -23.27
C LEU A 179 30.86 -11.61 -24.65
N SER A 180 31.11 -10.51 -25.36
CA SER A 180 30.69 -10.31 -26.74
C SER A 180 31.21 -11.42 -27.67
N SER A 181 32.43 -11.92 -27.44
CA SER A 181 33.00 -13.05 -28.18
C SER A 181 32.28 -14.37 -27.90
N GLU A 182 31.89 -14.62 -26.64
CA GLU A 182 31.15 -15.81 -26.22
C GLU A 182 29.73 -15.79 -26.77
N LYS A 183 29.04 -14.64 -26.66
CA LYS A 183 27.72 -14.42 -27.26
C LYS A 183 27.76 -14.64 -28.78
N LYS A 184 28.77 -14.11 -29.46
CA LYS A 184 28.97 -14.34 -30.91
C LYS A 184 29.19 -15.83 -31.22
N ALA A 185 29.96 -16.55 -30.40
CA ALA A 185 30.17 -17.99 -30.58
C ALA A 185 28.86 -18.78 -30.36
N LEU A 186 28.08 -18.45 -29.32
CA LEU A 186 26.77 -19.04 -29.06
C LEU A 186 25.83 -18.82 -30.26
N LEU A 187 25.70 -17.58 -30.72
CA LEU A 187 24.86 -17.23 -31.86
C LEU A 187 25.36 -17.87 -33.16
N SER A 188 26.66 -18.09 -33.33
CA SER A 188 27.18 -18.82 -34.50
C SER A 188 26.81 -20.31 -34.47
N LYS A 189 26.66 -20.89 -33.27
CA LYS A 189 26.29 -22.28 -33.05
C LYS A 189 24.78 -22.53 -33.19
N TYR A 190 23.95 -21.57 -32.76
CA TYR A 190 22.48 -21.70 -32.77
C TYR A 190 21.83 -20.65 -33.68
N THR A 191 21.05 -21.11 -34.66
CA THR A 191 20.54 -20.25 -35.75
C THR A 191 19.05 -19.90 -35.65
N SER A 192 18.33 -20.43 -34.65
CA SER A 192 16.93 -20.11 -34.39
C SER A 192 16.73 -18.61 -34.09
N ASP A 193 15.55 -18.08 -34.39
CA ASP A 193 15.24 -16.67 -34.13
C ASP A 193 15.36 -16.33 -32.63
N TYR A 194 15.00 -17.28 -31.78
CA TYR A 194 15.13 -17.22 -30.33
C TYR A 194 15.68 -18.53 -29.76
N LEU A 195 16.27 -18.42 -28.57
CA LEU A 195 16.81 -19.54 -27.79
C LEU A 195 16.07 -19.67 -26.46
N ILE A 196 15.92 -20.91 -25.98
CA ILE A 196 15.22 -21.23 -24.73
C ILE A 196 16.17 -21.78 -23.67
N PHE A 197 16.04 -21.26 -22.45
CA PHE A 197 16.82 -21.64 -21.27
C PHE A 197 15.89 -21.94 -20.09
N PRO A 198 15.57 -23.22 -19.82
CA PRO A 198 14.88 -23.61 -18.60
C PRO A 198 15.80 -23.46 -17.38
N GLU A 199 15.30 -22.85 -16.30
CA GLU A 199 16.04 -22.64 -15.05
C GLU A 199 15.19 -23.01 -13.83
N ASP A 200 15.83 -23.59 -12.82
CA ASP A 200 15.21 -23.83 -11.53
C ASP A 200 14.95 -22.49 -10.81
N ARG A 201 13.94 -22.45 -9.94
CA ARG A 201 13.61 -21.27 -9.11
C ARG A 201 14.77 -20.75 -8.26
N MET A 202 15.78 -21.57 -7.98
CA MET A 202 17.02 -21.14 -7.30
C MET A 202 17.89 -20.18 -8.13
N PHE A 203 17.67 -20.10 -9.44
CA PHE A 203 18.43 -19.26 -10.37
C PHE A 203 17.50 -18.29 -11.12
N PRO A 204 16.78 -17.39 -10.43
CA PRO A 204 15.89 -16.43 -11.07
C PRO A 204 16.66 -15.61 -12.12
N VAL A 205 16.09 -15.45 -13.32
CA VAL A 205 16.68 -14.58 -14.34
C VAL A 205 16.58 -13.13 -13.89
N ARG A 206 17.73 -12.45 -13.85
CA ARG A 206 17.85 -11.09 -13.27
C ARG A 206 18.08 -10.00 -14.32
N MET A 207 18.68 -10.35 -15.46
CA MET A 207 19.02 -9.43 -16.55
C MET A 207 18.02 -9.58 -17.70
N LYS A 208 17.49 -8.46 -18.22
CA LYS A 208 16.57 -8.45 -19.38
C LYS A 208 17.25 -8.03 -20.68
N ASP A 209 18.35 -7.32 -20.57
CA ASP A 209 19.14 -6.73 -21.65
C ASP A 209 20.46 -7.49 -21.91
N GLU A 210 20.74 -8.53 -21.11
CA GLU A 210 21.93 -9.36 -21.23
C GLU A 210 21.67 -10.82 -20.87
N ILE A 211 22.56 -11.73 -21.32
CA ILE A 211 22.55 -13.15 -20.95
C ILE A 211 23.67 -13.49 -19.97
N PRO A 212 23.43 -14.34 -18.96
CA PRO A 212 24.45 -14.71 -17.97
C PRO A 212 25.49 -15.68 -18.54
N LEU A 213 26.70 -15.65 -17.99
CA LEU A 213 27.79 -16.59 -18.27
C LEU A 213 27.32 -18.05 -18.11
N ARG A 214 26.46 -18.32 -17.12
CA ARG A 214 25.85 -19.63 -16.90
C ARG A 214 25.19 -20.19 -18.18
N TRP A 215 24.53 -19.35 -18.97
CA TRP A 215 23.88 -19.78 -20.22
C TRP A 215 24.87 -20.04 -21.35
N ILE A 216 26.04 -19.38 -21.33
CA ILE A 216 27.15 -19.71 -22.22
C ILE A 216 27.72 -21.09 -21.88
N GLU A 217 27.87 -21.40 -20.60
CA GLU A 217 28.44 -22.66 -20.12
C GLU A 217 27.49 -23.85 -20.38
N ASN A 218 26.20 -23.67 -20.14
CA ASN A 218 25.20 -24.74 -20.26
C ASN A 218 24.63 -24.88 -21.69
N GLY A 219 24.52 -23.78 -22.43
CA GLY A 219 23.79 -23.71 -23.70
C GLY A 219 22.26 -23.77 -23.54
N PRO A 220 21.51 -23.52 -24.63
CA PRO A 220 20.05 -23.68 -24.64
C PRO A 220 19.66 -25.16 -24.49
N SER A 221 18.50 -25.41 -23.89
CA SER A 221 18.00 -26.76 -23.59
C SER A 221 16.51 -26.89 -23.92
N GLY A 222 16.14 -28.01 -24.56
CA GLY A 222 14.75 -28.43 -24.75
C GLY A 222 14.23 -29.34 -23.64
N LYS A 223 14.90 -29.39 -22.48
CA LYS A 223 14.50 -30.22 -21.33
C LYS A 223 14.67 -29.46 -20.01
N PHE A 224 13.69 -29.62 -19.12
CA PHE A 224 13.73 -29.21 -17.71
C PHE A 224 13.51 -30.41 -16.79
N THR A 225 14.22 -30.42 -15.65
CA THR A 225 14.02 -31.42 -14.60
C THR A 225 13.97 -30.74 -13.24
N GLY A 226 12.95 -31.06 -12.46
CA GLY A 226 12.71 -30.45 -11.14
C GLY A 226 12.31 -31.48 -10.09
N GLU A 227 12.46 -31.12 -8.81
CA GLU A 227 11.99 -31.93 -7.68
C GLU A 227 11.04 -31.09 -6.81
N ALA A 228 9.88 -31.66 -6.53
CA ALA A 228 8.84 -31.05 -5.70
C ALA A 228 8.37 -32.04 -4.63
N SER A 229 7.78 -31.53 -3.56
CA SER A 229 7.11 -32.31 -2.54
C SER A 229 5.62 -32.48 -2.87
N ARG A 230 4.97 -33.49 -2.29
CA ARG A 230 3.51 -33.58 -2.29
C ARG A 230 2.92 -32.39 -1.55
N ASN A 231 1.75 -31.95 -2.00
CA ASN A 231 1.11 -30.74 -1.51
C ASN A 231 1.97 -29.47 -1.67
N GLU A 232 2.83 -29.36 -2.69
CA GLU A 232 3.62 -28.15 -2.99
C GLU A 232 2.98 -27.37 -4.14
N TYR A 233 3.02 -26.04 -4.11
CA TYR A 233 2.93 -25.25 -5.34
C TYR A 233 4.34 -25.03 -5.87
N TYR A 234 4.74 -25.85 -6.84
CA TYR A 234 6.11 -25.85 -7.36
C TYR A 234 6.26 -24.78 -8.45
N ALA A 235 7.38 -24.05 -8.43
CA ALA A 235 7.65 -22.98 -9.38
C ALA A 235 9.02 -23.17 -10.04
N PHE A 236 9.12 -22.80 -11.32
CA PHE A 236 10.35 -22.74 -12.10
C PHE A 236 10.19 -21.71 -13.23
N GLN A 237 11.20 -21.51 -14.07
CA GLN A 237 11.09 -20.59 -15.19
C GLN A 237 11.65 -21.16 -16.50
N VAL A 238 11.12 -20.67 -17.61
CA VAL A 238 11.67 -20.87 -18.95
C VAL A 238 11.96 -19.50 -19.53
N ALA A 239 13.22 -19.21 -19.83
CA ALA A 239 13.60 -17.92 -20.38
C ALA A 239 13.77 -17.98 -21.89
N LEU A 240 13.19 -16.99 -22.57
CA LEU A 240 13.36 -16.75 -24.00
C LEU A 240 14.39 -15.64 -24.20
N PHE A 241 15.42 -15.91 -25.00
CA PHE A 241 16.34 -14.90 -25.52
C PHE A 241 16.07 -14.70 -27.01
N ALA A 242 15.60 -13.50 -27.37
CA ALA A 242 15.28 -13.11 -28.74
C ALA A 242 16.58 -12.90 -29.54
N SER A 243 17.20 -14.01 -29.95
CA SER A 243 18.60 -14.06 -30.35
C SER A 243 18.92 -13.46 -31.72
N ARG A 244 17.94 -13.34 -32.61
CA ARG A 244 18.13 -12.86 -34.00
C ARG A 244 17.03 -11.96 -34.54
N ALA A 245 15.83 -12.05 -33.99
CA ALA A 245 14.66 -11.28 -34.44
C ALA A 245 13.80 -10.88 -33.25
N ASP A 246 12.97 -9.86 -33.45
CA ASP A 246 11.86 -9.56 -32.55
C ASP A 246 10.90 -10.76 -32.53
N ILE A 247 10.43 -11.12 -31.34
CA ILE A 247 9.51 -12.22 -31.13
C ILE A 247 8.20 -11.67 -30.60
N ASN A 248 7.12 -11.87 -31.36
CA ASN A 248 5.83 -11.23 -31.12
C ASN A 248 4.84 -12.22 -30.51
N ASP A 249 3.99 -11.69 -29.61
CA ASP A 249 2.88 -12.40 -28.96
C ASP A 249 3.22 -13.84 -28.53
N VAL A 250 4.23 -13.98 -27.66
CA VAL A 250 4.68 -15.29 -27.18
C VAL A 250 3.61 -15.95 -26.31
N LYS A 251 3.04 -17.04 -26.79
CA LYS A 251 2.12 -17.91 -26.05
C LYS A 251 2.87 -19.07 -25.40
N ILE A 252 2.36 -19.53 -24.28
CA ILE A 252 2.87 -20.70 -23.55
C ILE A 252 1.75 -21.73 -23.43
N GLU A 253 1.91 -22.88 -24.07
CA GLU A 253 0.97 -24.00 -24.00
C GLU A 253 1.56 -25.11 -23.10
N LEU A 254 0.79 -25.59 -22.13
CA LEU A 254 1.24 -26.54 -21.10
C LEU A 254 0.46 -27.85 -21.24
N SER A 255 1.16 -28.97 -21.38
CA SER A 255 0.51 -30.29 -21.42
C SER A 255 0.33 -30.88 -20.01
N PRO A 256 -0.62 -31.81 -19.82
CA PRO A 256 -0.73 -32.57 -18.58
C PRO A 256 0.58 -33.32 -18.28
N LEU A 257 0.92 -33.46 -17.00
CA LEU A 257 2.06 -34.26 -16.57
C LEU A 257 1.58 -35.66 -16.17
N THR A 258 2.13 -36.71 -16.76
CA THR A 258 1.71 -38.10 -16.52
C THR A 258 2.84 -38.92 -15.90
N ASP A 259 2.53 -39.82 -14.98
CA ASP A 259 3.52 -40.75 -14.41
C ASP A 259 3.79 -41.99 -15.29
N GLY A 260 3.20 -42.04 -16.49
CA GLY A 260 3.22 -43.19 -17.38
C GLY A 260 2.28 -44.33 -16.97
N ASN A 261 1.55 -44.20 -15.86
CA ASN A 261 0.55 -45.13 -15.37
C ASN A 261 -0.84 -44.45 -15.37
N SER A 262 -1.54 -44.44 -14.24
CA SER A 262 -2.90 -43.89 -14.11
C SER A 262 -2.96 -42.48 -13.52
N ASN A 263 -1.83 -41.89 -13.09
CA ASN A 263 -1.85 -40.59 -12.41
C ASN A 263 -1.47 -39.46 -13.35
N THR A 264 -2.30 -38.42 -13.37
CA THR A 264 -2.10 -37.25 -14.24
C THR A 264 -2.32 -35.97 -13.44
N ILE A 265 -1.32 -35.10 -13.45
CA ILE A 265 -1.48 -33.69 -13.06
C ILE A 265 -2.05 -32.96 -14.28
N PRO A 266 -3.30 -32.48 -14.24
CA PRO A 266 -3.94 -31.90 -15.42
C PRO A 266 -3.27 -30.58 -15.83
N ALA A 267 -3.35 -30.22 -17.11
CA ALA A 267 -2.84 -28.94 -17.62
C ALA A 267 -3.43 -27.73 -16.88
N SER A 268 -4.67 -27.83 -16.38
CA SER A 268 -5.34 -26.80 -15.58
C SER A 268 -4.70 -26.56 -14.20
N ALA A 269 -3.83 -27.47 -13.74
CA ALA A 269 -3.03 -27.29 -12.53
C ALA A 269 -1.71 -26.55 -12.81
N LEU A 270 -1.38 -26.29 -14.07
CA LEU A 270 -0.19 -25.57 -14.48
C LEU A 270 -0.55 -24.13 -14.85
N THR A 271 0.36 -23.20 -14.64
CA THR A 271 0.12 -21.77 -14.88
C THR A 271 1.37 -21.11 -15.44
N CYS A 272 1.24 -20.31 -16.49
CA CYS A 272 2.24 -19.32 -16.87
C CYS A 272 1.77 -17.94 -16.39
N PHE A 273 2.50 -17.33 -15.46
CA PHE A 273 2.08 -16.04 -14.87
C PHE A 273 2.22 -14.86 -15.83
N ASN A 274 3.12 -14.98 -16.81
CA ASN A 274 3.49 -13.90 -17.73
C ASN A 274 2.49 -13.70 -18.88
N THR A 275 1.77 -14.74 -19.29
CA THR A 275 0.84 -14.69 -20.44
C THR A 275 -0.61 -14.49 -20.04
N GLY A 276 -0.91 -14.46 -18.73
CA GLY A 276 -2.28 -14.23 -18.24
C GLY A 276 -2.42 -14.52 -16.75
N GLY A 277 -3.65 -14.47 -16.26
CA GLY A 277 -3.97 -14.76 -14.87
C GLY A 277 -5.35 -14.30 -14.46
N ILE A 278 -5.54 -14.11 -13.16
CA ILE A 278 -6.78 -13.58 -12.58
C ILE A 278 -6.51 -12.17 -12.07
N GLY A 279 -7.27 -11.20 -12.55
CA GLY A 279 -7.18 -9.81 -12.11
C GLY A 279 -7.62 -9.62 -10.65
N PRO A 280 -7.44 -8.41 -10.09
CA PRO A 280 -7.77 -8.11 -8.69
C PRO A 280 -9.27 -8.25 -8.34
N TYR A 281 -10.15 -8.34 -9.33
CA TYR A 281 -11.60 -8.50 -9.15
C TYR A 281 -12.14 -9.82 -9.71
N GLY A 282 -11.27 -10.83 -9.86
CA GLY A 282 -11.67 -12.20 -10.16
C GLY A 282 -11.87 -12.50 -11.65
N GLN A 283 -11.71 -11.51 -12.53
CA GLN A 283 -11.83 -11.72 -13.98
C GLN A 283 -10.53 -12.31 -14.55
N PRO A 284 -10.62 -13.36 -15.38
CA PRO A 284 -9.46 -13.87 -16.11
C PRO A 284 -9.01 -12.86 -17.16
N PHE A 285 -7.73 -12.86 -17.47
CA PHE A 285 -7.17 -12.08 -18.56
C PHE A 285 -5.99 -12.78 -19.22
N GLU A 286 -5.75 -12.39 -20.46
CA GLU A 286 -4.58 -12.78 -21.24
C GLU A 286 -3.70 -11.56 -21.47
N LYS A 287 -2.41 -11.80 -21.64
CA LYS A 287 -1.40 -10.77 -21.84
C LYS A 287 -0.58 -11.08 -23.07
N ARG A 288 -0.55 -10.12 -23.99
CA ARG A 288 0.39 -10.12 -25.11
C ARG A 288 1.80 -9.86 -24.58
N VAL A 289 2.75 -10.73 -24.95
CA VAL A 289 4.16 -10.62 -24.55
C VAL A 289 5.02 -10.55 -25.80
N ASP A 290 5.57 -9.37 -26.08
CA ASP A 290 6.53 -9.16 -27.17
C ASP A 290 7.96 -9.03 -26.60
N VAL A 291 8.95 -9.56 -27.30
CA VAL A 291 10.36 -9.57 -26.89
C VAL A 291 11.24 -9.06 -28.03
N SER A 292 11.83 -7.88 -27.86
CA SER A 292 12.71 -7.29 -28.86
C SER A 292 14.01 -8.07 -29.05
N ALA A 293 14.56 -8.06 -30.26
CA ALA A 293 15.84 -8.68 -30.57
C ALA A 293 16.93 -8.22 -29.59
N GLY A 294 17.69 -9.18 -29.05
CA GLY A 294 18.73 -8.97 -28.05
C GLY A 294 18.24 -8.97 -26.60
N TYR A 295 16.93 -9.00 -26.35
CA TYR A 295 16.37 -9.01 -24.99
C TYR A 295 15.94 -10.41 -24.53
N VAL A 296 15.76 -10.51 -23.21
CA VAL A 296 15.37 -11.72 -22.48
C VAL A 296 14.02 -11.53 -21.80
N GLN A 297 13.15 -12.54 -21.94
CA GLN A 297 11.88 -12.63 -21.23
C GLN A 297 11.81 -13.95 -20.43
N PRO A 298 11.78 -13.90 -19.09
CA PRO A 298 11.48 -15.07 -18.27
C PRO A 298 9.98 -15.37 -18.29
N PHE A 299 9.60 -16.63 -18.43
CA PHE A 299 8.25 -17.14 -18.22
C PHE A 299 8.25 -17.99 -16.95
N TRP A 300 7.61 -17.49 -15.89
CA TRP A 300 7.46 -18.21 -14.64
C TRP A 300 6.29 -19.18 -14.71
N ILE A 301 6.59 -20.44 -14.42
CA ILE A 301 5.65 -21.56 -14.49
C ILE A 301 5.39 -22.07 -13.07
N GLY A 302 4.11 -22.20 -12.73
CA GLY A 302 3.64 -22.84 -11.49
C GLY A 302 3.00 -24.19 -11.78
N ILE A 303 3.16 -25.15 -10.87
CA ILE A 303 2.51 -26.46 -10.88
C ILE A 303 1.84 -26.68 -9.52
N ASP A 304 0.52 -26.76 -9.52
CA ASP A 304 -0.28 -27.11 -8.36
C ASP A 304 -0.23 -28.62 -8.11
N ILE A 305 0.70 -29.06 -7.25
CA ILE A 305 0.84 -30.45 -6.85
C ILE A 305 0.05 -30.64 -5.55
N THR A 306 -1.22 -31.04 -5.64
CA THR A 306 -2.04 -31.36 -4.47
C THR A 306 -1.52 -32.57 -3.69
N GLU A 307 -1.97 -32.75 -2.44
CA GLU A 307 -1.59 -33.90 -1.61
C GLU A 307 -1.99 -35.26 -2.20
N ASN A 308 -2.97 -35.26 -3.10
CA ASN A 308 -3.57 -36.46 -3.70
C ASN A 308 -2.70 -37.08 -4.80
N PHE A 309 -1.71 -36.36 -5.32
CA PHE A 309 -0.77 -36.93 -6.28
C PHE A 309 0.27 -37.80 -5.56
N PRO A 310 0.45 -39.08 -5.94
CA PRO A 310 1.45 -39.93 -5.34
C PRO A 310 2.89 -39.50 -5.69
N ALA A 311 3.85 -39.98 -4.90
CA ALA A 311 5.26 -39.82 -5.23
C ALA A 311 5.60 -40.56 -6.54
N GLY A 312 6.43 -39.95 -7.37
CA GLY A 312 6.78 -40.49 -8.69
C GLY A 312 7.37 -39.45 -9.62
N THR A 313 7.72 -39.85 -10.84
CA THR A 313 8.21 -38.94 -11.87
C THR A 313 7.10 -38.68 -12.87
N TYR A 314 6.69 -37.42 -12.99
CA TYR A 314 5.67 -36.97 -13.93
C TYR A 314 6.32 -36.29 -15.13
N LYS A 315 5.87 -36.64 -16.33
CA LYS A 315 6.41 -36.13 -17.59
C LYS A 315 5.34 -35.46 -18.42
N GLY A 316 5.72 -34.36 -19.07
CA GLY A 316 4.90 -33.62 -20.02
C GLY A 316 5.77 -32.63 -20.78
N SER A 317 5.19 -31.52 -21.19
CA SER A 317 5.84 -30.53 -22.05
C SER A 317 5.27 -29.14 -21.86
N LEU A 318 6.11 -28.17 -22.16
CA LEU A 318 5.78 -26.76 -22.33
C LEU A 318 6.15 -26.36 -23.75
N GLU A 319 5.23 -25.77 -24.50
CA GLU A 319 5.49 -25.24 -25.84
C GLU A 319 5.51 -23.71 -25.81
N VAL A 320 6.60 -23.14 -26.32
CA VAL A 320 6.76 -21.70 -26.54
C VAL A 320 6.37 -21.39 -27.98
N LYS A 321 5.32 -20.59 -28.16
CA LYS A 321 4.65 -20.38 -29.45
C LYS A 321 4.50 -18.89 -29.75
N PRO A 322 5.50 -18.29 -30.40
CA PRO A 322 5.37 -16.93 -30.92
C PRO A 322 4.56 -16.91 -32.22
N ASP A 323 3.95 -15.78 -32.53
CA ASP A 323 3.14 -15.62 -33.75
C ASP A 323 4.00 -15.53 -35.02
N ASN A 324 5.26 -15.08 -34.89
CA ASN A 324 6.13 -14.76 -36.02
C ASN A 324 7.38 -15.64 -36.17
N SER A 325 7.49 -16.73 -35.40
CA SER A 325 8.61 -17.68 -35.49
C SER A 325 8.15 -19.10 -35.19
N SER A 326 8.98 -20.10 -35.47
CA SER A 326 8.69 -21.52 -35.19
C SER A 326 8.57 -21.79 -33.68
N SER A 327 7.59 -22.58 -33.27
CA SER A 327 7.47 -23.01 -31.87
C SER A 327 8.64 -23.91 -31.42
N GLN A 328 8.96 -23.85 -30.12
CA GLN A 328 9.94 -24.71 -29.47
C GLN A 328 9.32 -25.41 -28.26
N VAL A 329 9.58 -26.71 -28.12
CA VAL A 329 9.06 -27.53 -27.03
C VAL A 329 10.16 -27.77 -25.99
N VAL A 330 9.80 -27.62 -24.72
CA VAL A 330 10.59 -28.00 -23.55
C VAL A 330 9.93 -29.22 -22.89
N GLU A 331 10.63 -30.35 -22.89
CA GLU A 331 10.22 -31.54 -22.15
C GLU A 331 10.33 -31.29 -20.64
N LEU A 332 9.28 -31.62 -19.89
CA LEU A 332 9.23 -31.47 -18.44
C LEU A 332 9.34 -32.84 -17.77
N GLU A 333 10.21 -32.94 -16.77
CA GLU A 333 10.33 -34.12 -15.90
C GLU A 333 10.33 -33.67 -14.43
N ILE A 334 9.22 -33.87 -13.72
CA ILE A 334 9.02 -33.42 -12.35
C ILE A 334 8.98 -34.62 -11.42
N ARG A 335 9.97 -34.73 -10.52
CA ARG A 335 10.00 -35.74 -9.47
C ARG A 335 9.21 -35.24 -8.26
N VAL A 336 8.10 -35.91 -7.96
CA VAL A 336 7.32 -35.69 -6.75
C VAL A 336 7.85 -36.62 -5.65
N ALA A 337 8.48 -36.03 -4.62
CA ALA A 337 8.97 -36.75 -3.45
C ALA A 337 7.81 -37.12 -2.51
N ASP A 338 7.98 -38.19 -1.73
CA ASP A 338 6.94 -38.68 -0.80
C ASP A 338 6.74 -37.81 0.46
N ARG A 339 7.49 -36.72 0.57
CA ARG A 339 7.28 -35.72 1.63
C ARG A 339 6.05 -34.87 1.31
N ILE A 340 5.15 -34.70 2.28
CA ILE A 340 3.99 -33.80 2.18
C ILE A 340 4.31 -32.47 2.90
N LEU A 341 4.09 -31.34 2.23
CA LEU A 341 4.20 -30.01 2.86
C LEU A 341 2.91 -29.61 3.56
N ALA A 342 3.02 -28.90 4.68
CA ALA A 342 1.87 -28.50 5.49
C ALA A 342 1.04 -27.35 4.87
N ASP A 343 1.69 -26.47 4.11
CA ASP A 343 1.13 -25.19 3.68
C ASP A 343 1.53 -24.80 2.26
N ARG A 344 1.56 -25.79 1.34
CA ARG A 344 1.90 -25.52 -0.08
C ARG A 344 3.34 -25.09 -0.33
N GLY A 345 4.17 -25.01 0.71
CA GLY A 345 5.51 -24.44 0.68
C GLY A 345 5.56 -22.96 1.07
N ASP A 346 4.43 -22.37 1.49
CA ASP A 346 4.33 -20.93 1.75
C ASP A 346 5.17 -20.47 2.92
N SER A 347 5.52 -21.32 3.88
CA SER A 347 6.44 -20.96 4.96
C SER A 347 7.90 -20.84 4.48
N GLU A 348 8.24 -21.38 3.32
CA GLU A 348 9.60 -21.46 2.80
C GLU A 348 9.74 -20.55 1.57
N THR A 349 10.09 -19.27 1.78
CA THR A 349 10.06 -18.24 0.71
C THR A 349 10.86 -18.62 -0.55
N TRP A 350 11.98 -19.34 -0.38
CA TRP A 350 12.83 -19.84 -1.48
C TRP A 350 12.09 -20.75 -2.47
N ARG A 351 10.93 -21.30 -2.10
CA ARG A 351 10.10 -22.14 -2.98
C ARG A 351 9.31 -21.35 -4.01
N HIS A 352 9.11 -20.04 -3.82
CA HIS A 352 8.26 -19.21 -4.68
C HIS A 352 6.79 -19.71 -4.80
N SER A 353 6.31 -20.53 -3.85
CA SER A 353 4.95 -21.11 -3.88
C SER A 353 3.84 -20.06 -3.86
N ARG A 354 4.15 -18.88 -3.32
CA ARG A 354 3.25 -17.72 -3.19
C ARG A 354 3.00 -16.99 -4.50
N LEU A 355 3.74 -17.30 -5.58
CA LEU A 355 3.40 -16.77 -6.91
C LEU A 355 1.95 -17.11 -7.29
N ARG A 356 1.41 -18.24 -6.83
CA ARG A 356 0.00 -18.58 -7.04
C ARG A 356 -0.98 -17.57 -6.45
N TRP A 357 -0.59 -16.86 -5.38
CA TRP A 357 -1.44 -15.87 -4.73
C TRP A 357 -1.76 -14.71 -5.65
N LEU A 358 -0.92 -14.45 -6.66
CA LEU A 358 -1.21 -13.48 -7.72
C LEU A 358 -2.54 -13.77 -8.43
N ASN A 359 -2.95 -15.04 -8.52
CA ASN A 359 -4.21 -15.43 -9.16
C ASN A 359 -5.34 -15.73 -8.15
N SER A 360 -5.19 -15.35 -6.87
CA SER A 360 -6.20 -15.64 -5.85
C SER A 360 -7.48 -14.81 -6.02
N THR A 361 -8.62 -15.44 -5.79
CA THR A 361 -9.94 -14.80 -5.70
C THR A 361 -10.42 -14.62 -4.26
N LEU A 362 -9.53 -14.77 -3.27
CA LEU A 362 -9.90 -14.72 -1.86
C LEU A 362 -10.60 -13.40 -1.50
N GLY A 363 -11.75 -13.52 -0.83
CA GLY A 363 -12.60 -12.41 -0.40
C GLY A 363 -13.48 -11.80 -1.50
N ILE A 364 -13.41 -12.29 -2.74
CA ILE A 364 -14.25 -11.84 -3.85
C ILE A 364 -15.57 -12.61 -3.82
N ASP A 365 -16.60 -11.98 -3.30
CA ASP A 365 -17.98 -12.45 -3.36
C ASP A 365 -18.96 -11.28 -3.10
N ASP A 366 -20.22 -11.49 -3.42
CA ASP A 366 -21.31 -10.53 -3.22
C ASP A 366 -22.10 -10.78 -1.92
N LYS A 367 -21.51 -11.45 -0.93
CA LYS A 367 -22.11 -11.56 0.42
C LYS A 367 -21.83 -10.28 1.23
N PRO A 368 -22.70 -9.91 2.17
CA PRO A 368 -22.41 -8.82 3.10
C PRO A 368 -21.17 -9.16 3.95
N SER A 369 -20.43 -8.13 4.40
CA SER A 369 -19.44 -8.33 5.47
C SER A 369 -20.17 -8.56 6.81
N LYS A 370 -19.49 -9.10 7.82
CA LYS A 370 -20.15 -9.62 9.04
C LYS A 370 -21.00 -8.62 9.82
N GLN A 371 -20.76 -7.32 9.66
CA GLN A 371 -21.49 -6.27 10.36
C GLN A 371 -22.77 -5.82 9.63
N TYR A 372 -23.00 -6.30 8.41
CA TYR A 372 -24.16 -5.94 7.59
C TYR A 372 -25.05 -7.16 7.36
N GLU A 373 -26.34 -6.90 7.28
CA GLU A 373 -27.35 -7.90 6.95
C GLU A 373 -27.57 -7.97 5.44
N PRO A 374 -28.07 -9.11 4.90
CA PRO A 374 -28.51 -9.18 3.52
C PRO A 374 -29.52 -8.09 3.15
N ILE A 375 -29.49 -7.66 1.89
CA ILE A 375 -30.47 -6.73 1.33
C ILE A 375 -31.86 -7.39 1.36
N GLU A 376 -32.83 -6.70 1.95
CA GLU A 376 -34.21 -7.17 2.04
C GLU A 376 -35.12 -6.28 1.19
N PHE A 377 -35.85 -6.86 0.24
CA PHE A 377 -36.85 -6.15 -0.56
C PHE A 377 -38.19 -6.11 0.19
N LEU A 378 -38.66 -4.91 0.52
CA LEU A 378 -39.87 -4.69 1.32
C LEU A 378 -41.14 -4.45 0.47
N GLY A 379 -41.04 -4.50 -0.87
CA GLY A 379 -42.11 -4.13 -1.79
C GLY A 379 -42.11 -2.64 -2.13
N ASN A 380 -42.92 -2.23 -3.11
CA ASN A 380 -43.06 -0.83 -3.56
C ASN A 380 -41.73 -0.11 -3.87
N ASN A 381 -40.77 -0.82 -4.48
CA ASN A 381 -39.42 -0.31 -4.74
C ASN A 381 -38.64 0.12 -3.48
N THR A 382 -38.99 -0.43 -2.33
CA THR A 382 -38.31 -0.20 -1.05
C THR A 382 -37.38 -1.35 -0.70
N TYR A 383 -36.15 -1.01 -0.29
CA TYR A 383 -35.09 -1.93 0.09
C TYR A 383 -34.59 -1.56 1.49
N LYS A 384 -34.36 -2.56 2.33
CA LYS A 384 -33.71 -2.41 3.63
C LYS A 384 -32.25 -2.82 3.52
N LEU A 385 -31.37 -1.94 3.98
CA LEU A 385 -29.92 -2.08 3.98
C LEU A 385 -29.43 -2.02 5.44
N THR A 386 -29.47 -3.14 6.14
CA THR A 386 -29.17 -3.25 7.58
C THR A 386 -30.08 -2.36 8.47
N ASP A 387 -29.68 -1.12 8.73
CA ASP A 387 -30.40 -0.13 9.53
C ASP A 387 -30.95 1.05 8.72
N LYS A 388 -30.82 0.97 7.39
CA LYS A 388 -31.24 1.98 6.43
C LYS A 388 -32.39 1.48 5.58
N GLN A 389 -33.20 2.40 5.07
CA GLN A 389 -34.26 2.11 4.12
C GLN A 389 -34.14 3.05 2.91
N LEU A 390 -34.06 2.46 1.72
CA LEU A 390 -34.05 3.14 0.43
C LEU A 390 -35.39 2.89 -0.25
N THR A 391 -36.06 3.93 -0.71
CA THR A 391 -37.20 3.79 -1.64
C THR A 391 -36.86 4.49 -2.94
N MET A 392 -36.87 3.74 -4.05
CA MET A 392 -36.67 4.31 -5.37
C MET A 392 -37.94 5.03 -5.83
N ASP A 393 -37.76 6.20 -6.44
CA ASP A 393 -38.81 6.93 -7.12
C ASP A 393 -39.23 6.21 -8.43
N GLN A 394 -40.30 6.70 -9.07
CA GLN A 394 -40.80 6.11 -10.33
C GLN A 394 -39.80 6.25 -11.49
N GLY A 395 -38.92 7.26 -11.46
CA GLY A 395 -37.83 7.47 -12.40
C GLY A 395 -36.62 6.56 -12.21
N GLY A 396 -36.61 5.71 -11.17
CA GLY A 396 -35.50 4.80 -10.86
C GLY A 396 -34.33 5.46 -10.11
N MET A 397 -34.48 6.73 -9.72
CA MET A 397 -33.56 7.40 -8.81
C MET A 397 -34.01 7.23 -7.37
N PRO A 398 -33.16 7.48 -6.37
CA PRO A 398 -33.60 7.45 -5.00
C PRO A 398 -34.62 8.54 -4.69
N GLY A 399 -35.80 8.13 -4.19
CA GLY A 399 -36.90 9.00 -3.80
C GLY A 399 -36.92 9.33 -2.31
N SER A 400 -36.43 8.41 -1.47
CA SER A 400 -36.36 8.54 -0.01
C SER A 400 -35.21 7.69 0.52
N PHE A 401 -34.49 8.24 1.52
CA PHE A 401 -33.49 7.52 2.30
C PHE A 401 -33.67 7.80 3.78
N LYS A 402 -33.94 6.73 4.53
CA LYS A 402 -34.05 6.80 5.99
C LYS A 402 -32.90 6.10 6.67
N VAL A 403 -32.33 6.77 7.68
CA VAL A 403 -31.44 6.18 8.68
C VAL A 403 -32.22 6.11 9.99
N GLY A 404 -32.63 4.90 10.39
CA GLY A 404 -33.69 4.76 11.38
C GLY A 404 -34.96 5.51 10.93
N GLU A 405 -35.39 6.50 11.70
CA GLU A 405 -36.57 7.34 11.39
C GLU A 405 -36.22 8.66 10.67
N THR A 406 -34.94 8.99 10.56
CA THR A 406 -34.49 10.27 9.99
C THR A 406 -34.45 10.18 8.47
N GLU A 407 -35.32 10.95 7.81
CA GLU A 407 -35.33 11.10 6.34
C GLU A 407 -34.28 12.12 5.89
N ILE A 408 -33.40 11.71 4.98
CA ILE A 408 -32.32 12.55 4.44
C ILE A 408 -32.84 13.49 3.35
N LEU A 409 -33.72 12.99 2.48
CA LEU A 409 -34.10 13.69 1.27
C LEU A 409 -35.35 14.56 1.47
N ALA A 410 -35.32 15.79 0.96
CA ALA A 410 -36.50 16.64 0.88
C ALA A 410 -37.40 16.28 -0.32
N GLY A 411 -36.84 15.56 -1.30
CA GLY A 411 -37.53 15.02 -2.46
C GLY A 411 -36.61 14.08 -3.26
N PRO A 412 -37.08 13.51 -4.38
CA PRO A 412 -36.26 12.60 -5.18
C PRO A 412 -34.99 13.25 -5.74
N LEU A 413 -33.92 12.47 -5.82
CA LEU A 413 -32.74 12.84 -6.60
C LEU A 413 -33.13 12.94 -8.08
N ALA A 414 -32.51 13.88 -8.81
CA ALA A 414 -32.84 14.09 -10.21
C ALA A 414 -31.59 14.22 -11.08
N PHE A 415 -31.51 13.40 -12.12
CA PHE A 415 -30.59 13.59 -13.24
C PHE A 415 -31.32 14.37 -14.34
N ILE A 416 -30.94 15.62 -14.55
CA ILE A 416 -31.63 16.57 -15.41
C ILE A 416 -30.79 16.83 -16.67
N VAL A 417 -31.44 16.77 -17.82
CA VAL A 417 -30.92 17.22 -19.12
C VAL A 417 -31.74 18.43 -19.54
N GLU A 418 -31.08 19.57 -19.77
CA GLU A 418 -31.75 20.81 -20.15
C GLU A 418 -31.28 21.28 -21.53
N SER A 419 -32.21 21.37 -22.48
CA SER A 419 -31.97 21.87 -23.82
C SER A 419 -32.39 23.33 -23.97
N GLY A 420 -32.18 23.90 -25.17
CA GLY A 420 -32.70 25.23 -25.51
C GLY A 420 -34.22 25.38 -25.30
N LYS A 421 -34.98 24.28 -25.36
CA LYS A 421 -36.44 24.25 -25.20
C LYS A 421 -36.91 24.08 -23.74
N GLY A 422 -36.01 23.78 -22.81
CA GLY A 422 -36.31 23.52 -21.40
C GLY A 422 -35.78 22.17 -20.91
N ILE A 423 -36.27 21.72 -19.75
CA ILE A 423 -35.91 20.42 -19.17
C ILE A 423 -36.55 19.29 -20.00
N GLU A 424 -35.72 18.35 -20.46
CA GLU A 424 -36.15 17.16 -21.17
C GLU A 424 -37.05 16.28 -20.29
N GLN A 425 -38.14 15.76 -20.85
CA GLN A 425 -39.04 14.84 -20.18
C GLN A 425 -38.74 13.42 -20.65
N PHE A 426 -38.23 12.59 -19.75
CA PHE A 426 -37.94 11.19 -20.04
C PHE A 426 -39.13 10.29 -19.69
N THR A 427 -39.30 9.21 -20.46
CA THR A 427 -40.21 8.12 -20.09
C THR A 427 -39.76 7.46 -18.78
N LEU A 428 -40.71 6.86 -18.08
CA LEU A 428 -40.41 5.98 -16.94
C LEU A 428 -39.44 4.87 -17.40
N PRO A 429 -38.63 4.29 -16.49
CA PRO A 429 -37.73 3.19 -16.82
C PRO A 429 -38.41 2.05 -17.58
N GLU A 430 -37.99 1.86 -18.82
CA GLU A 430 -38.36 0.77 -19.71
C GLU A 430 -37.23 -0.27 -19.74
N ASP A 431 -37.51 -1.47 -20.27
CA ASP A 431 -36.52 -2.54 -20.46
C ASP A 431 -35.72 -2.89 -19.18
N VAL A 432 -36.37 -2.77 -18.01
CA VAL A 432 -35.72 -3.00 -16.71
C VAL A 432 -35.27 -4.44 -16.59
N THR A 433 -33.96 -4.64 -16.46
CA THR A 433 -33.32 -5.95 -16.39
C THR A 433 -32.54 -6.06 -15.09
N LEU A 434 -32.79 -7.12 -14.32
CA LEU A 434 -31.99 -7.45 -13.15
C LEU A 434 -30.66 -8.06 -13.62
N LEU A 435 -29.55 -7.40 -13.30
CA LEU A 435 -28.20 -7.84 -13.68
C LEU A 435 -27.54 -8.66 -12.57
N LYS A 436 -27.85 -8.34 -11.30
CA LYS A 436 -27.33 -9.05 -10.13
C LYS A 436 -28.38 -9.08 -9.02
N ASN A 437 -28.50 -10.21 -8.33
CA ASN A 437 -29.39 -10.40 -7.19
C ASN A 437 -28.74 -11.28 -6.11
N GLU A 438 -27.74 -10.72 -5.45
CA GLU A 438 -26.94 -11.40 -4.43
C GLU A 438 -27.22 -10.79 -3.05
N PRO A 439 -27.05 -11.56 -1.95
CA PRO A 439 -27.39 -11.09 -0.61
C PRO A 439 -26.80 -9.73 -0.21
N GLY A 440 -25.59 -9.41 -0.66
CA GLY A 440 -24.91 -8.14 -0.34
C GLY A 440 -24.90 -7.12 -1.47
N ALA A 441 -25.43 -7.45 -2.66
CA ALA A 441 -25.41 -6.57 -3.83
C ALA A 441 -26.55 -6.89 -4.82
N MET A 442 -27.33 -5.88 -5.18
CA MET A 442 -28.34 -5.97 -6.23
C MET A 442 -28.06 -4.92 -7.29
N SER A 443 -28.13 -5.29 -8.57
CA SER A 443 -27.96 -4.34 -9.67
C SER A 443 -28.96 -4.58 -10.80
N GLY A 444 -29.32 -3.50 -11.48
CA GLY A 444 -30.23 -3.53 -12.62
C GLY A 444 -29.85 -2.50 -13.67
N SER A 445 -30.33 -2.72 -14.90
CA SER A 445 -30.24 -1.77 -15.99
C SER A 445 -31.62 -1.35 -16.46
N TRP A 446 -31.73 -0.16 -17.03
CA TRP A 446 -32.96 0.35 -17.62
C TRP A 446 -32.67 1.26 -18.83
N THR A 447 -33.72 1.53 -19.60
CA THR A 447 -33.73 2.53 -20.66
C THR A 447 -34.79 3.59 -20.39
N SER A 448 -34.51 4.84 -20.69
CA SER A 448 -35.50 5.93 -20.67
C SER A 448 -35.33 6.79 -21.92
N ARG A 449 -36.41 7.38 -22.43
CA ARG A 449 -36.40 8.10 -23.72
C ARG A 449 -37.05 9.48 -23.60
N SER A 450 -36.50 10.47 -24.29
CA SER A 450 -37.18 11.74 -24.59
C SER A 450 -37.26 11.92 -26.10
N ASP A 451 -37.87 13.02 -26.56
CA ASP A 451 -37.88 13.39 -27.98
C ASP A 451 -36.47 13.48 -28.58
N ASN A 452 -35.49 13.93 -27.77
CA ASN A 452 -34.15 14.26 -28.23
C ASN A 452 -33.08 13.25 -27.77
N PHE A 453 -33.35 12.40 -26.77
CA PHE A 453 -32.34 11.55 -26.13
C PHE A 453 -32.80 10.14 -25.78
N VAL A 454 -31.82 9.23 -25.70
CA VAL A 454 -31.97 7.91 -25.08
C VAL A 454 -30.98 7.79 -23.92
N ILE A 455 -31.49 7.43 -22.75
CA ILE A 455 -30.70 7.06 -21.58
C ILE A 455 -30.63 5.54 -21.48
N ASN A 456 -29.42 5.01 -21.31
CA ASN A 456 -29.20 3.65 -20.82
C ASN A 456 -28.51 3.74 -19.46
N GLY A 457 -29.18 3.27 -18.41
CA GLY A 457 -28.69 3.31 -17.04
C GLY A 457 -28.33 1.94 -16.50
N VAL A 458 -27.31 1.90 -15.65
CA VAL A 458 -27.00 0.78 -14.76
C VAL A 458 -26.89 1.32 -13.34
N GLY A 459 -27.53 0.65 -12.39
CA GLY A 459 -27.53 1.00 -10.97
C GLY A 459 -27.20 -0.22 -10.11
N ILE A 460 -26.43 -0.03 -9.05
CA ILE A 460 -26.14 -1.03 -8.03
C ILE A 460 -26.42 -0.45 -6.64
N ILE A 461 -26.98 -1.29 -5.77
CA ILE A 461 -27.11 -1.03 -4.33
C ILE A 461 -26.41 -2.16 -3.56
N GLU A 462 -25.76 -1.82 -2.45
CA GLU A 462 -25.08 -2.78 -1.58
C GLU A 462 -25.59 -2.69 -0.12
N SER A 463 -25.43 -3.79 0.62
CA SER A 463 -25.92 -3.94 2.00
C SER A 463 -25.37 -2.91 3.00
N ASP A 464 -24.24 -2.27 2.67
CA ASP A 464 -23.56 -1.26 3.49
C ASP A 464 -24.07 0.17 3.25
N GLY A 465 -25.07 0.35 2.39
CA GLY A 465 -25.61 1.67 2.03
C GLY A 465 -24.87 2.35 0.87
N TYR A 466 -23.95 1.65 0.21
CA TYR A 466 -23.32 2.10 -1.03
C TYR A 466 -24.26 1.96 -2.23
N MET A 467 -24.19 2.93 -3.12
CA MET A 467 -24.88 2.89 -4.41
C MET A 467 -24.00 3.47 -5.51
N ASN A 468 -24.14 2.97 -6.73
CA ASN A 468 -23.47 3.53 -7.90
C ASN A 468 -24.38 3.52 -9.12
N TYR A 469 -24.26 4.57 -9.91
CA TYR A 469 -25.01 4.80 -11.12
C TYR A 469 -24.05 5.08 -12.27
N LYS A 470 -24.24 4.38 -13.39
CA LYS A 470 -23.60 4.68 -14.67
C LYS A 470 -24.67 4.92 -15.73
N VAL A 471 -24.76 6.14 -16.22
CA VAL A 471 -25.78 6.62 -17.14
C VAL A 471 -25.15 7.05 -18.45
N ARG A 472 -25.53 6.39 -19.54
CA ARG A 472 -25.15 6.78 -20.90
C ARG A 472 -26.28 7.56 -21.56
N LEU A 473 -26.02 8.81 -21.91
CA LEU A 473 -26.92 9.68 -22.66
C LEU A 473 -26.52 9.68 -24.14
N THR A 474 -27.45 9.33 -25.03
CA THR A 474 -27.25 9.33 -26.49
C THR A 474 -28.19 10.33 -27.15
N ALA A 475 -27.65 11.25 -27.97
CA ALA A 475 -28.46 12.21 -28.71
C ALA A 475 -29.09 11.58 -29.96
N SER A 476 -30.38 11.80 -30.19
CA SER A 476 -31.11 11.30 -31.36
C SER A 476 -30.84 12.16 -32.61
N HIS A 477 -30.53 13.43 -32.43
CA HIS A 477 -30.16 14.39 -33.49
C HIS A 477 -29.20 15.44 -32.93
N ASP A 478 -28.66 16.30 -33.80
CA ASP A 478 -27.86 17.44 -33.39
C ASP A 478 -28.65 18.36 -32.45
N ILE A 479 -28.08 18.69 -31.31
CA ILE A 479 -28.75 19.48 -30.27
C ILE A 479 -27.75 20.27 -29.42
N ALA A 480 -28.14 21.51 -29.07
CA ALA A 480 -27.46 22.32 -28.07
C ALA A 480 -28.10 22.13 -26.69
N LEU A 481 -27.27 21.83 -25.71
CA LEU A 481 -27.62 21.64 -24.31
C LEU A 481 -27.20 22.85 -23.49
N LYS A 482 -28.08 23.31 -22.60
CA LYS A 482 -27.76 24.32 -21.58
C LYS A 482 -27.00 23.70 -20.43
N ASP A 483 -27.40 22.51 -19.99
CA ASP A 483 -26.78 21.81 -18.88
C ASP A 483 -27.20 20.34 -18.82
N ILE A 484 -26.33 19.52 -18.24
CA ILE A 484 -26.67 18.19 -17.71
C ILE A 484 -26.19 18.18 -16.25
N ARG A 485 -27.09 17.88 -15.32
CA ARG A 485 -26.82 18.02 -13.88
C ARG A 485 -27.47 16.95 -13.02
N LEU A 486 -26.86 16.70 -11.87
CA LEU A 486 -27.43 15.92 -10.78
C LEU A 486 -27.87 16.87 -9.66
N GLU A 487 -29.14 16.81 -9.26
CA GLU A 487 -29.68 17.56 -8.12
C GLU A 487 -29.95 16.61 -6.94
N ILE A 488 -29.42 16.97 -5.76
CA ILE A 488 -29.58 16.24 -4.51
C ILE A 488 -30.22 17.18 -3.48
N PRO A 489 -31.53 17.08 -3.24
CA PRO A 489 -32.23 17.90 -2.26
C PRO A 489 -32.17 17.26 -0.87
N VAL A 490 -31.21 17.71 -0.04
CA VAL A 490 -31.07 17.26 1.35
C VAL A 490 -31.98 18.10 2.23
N LYS A 491 -32.72 17.49 3.18
CA LYS A 491 -33.54 18.25 4.12
C LYS A 491 -32.72 19.24 4.93
N GLU A 492 -33.28 20.42 5.19
CA GLU A 492 -32.60 21.48 5.96
C GLU A 492 -32.16 21.00 7.35
N GLU A 493 -33.00 20.22 8.03
CA GLU A 493 -32.74 19.65 9.36
C GLU A 493 -31.61 18.59 9.38
N VAL A 494 -31.26 18.03 8.22
CA VAL A 494 -30.16 17.06 8.06
C VAL A 494 -28.88 17.76 7.56
N ALA A 495 -29.02 18.74 6.68
CA ALA A 495 -27.90 19.46 6.05
C ALA A 495 -27.29 20.54 6.96
N GLU A 496 -26.72 20.10 8.08
CA GLU A 496 -26.07 20.97 9.06
C GLU A 496 -24.60 21.24 8.69
N TYR A 497 -23.87 20.19 8.32
CA TYR A 497 -22.44 20.24 8.00
C TYR A 497 -22.13 19.72 6.60
N MET A 498 -20.98 20.11 6.07
CA MET A 498 -20.44 19.58 4.82
C MET A 498 -18.91 19.55 4.77
N ILE A 499 -18.37 18.77 3.84
CA ILE A 499 -16.95 18.73 3.47
C ILE A 499 -16.83 18.40 1.98
N GLY A 500 -15.74 18.84 1.33
CA GLY A 500 -15.44 18.53 -0.06
C GLY A 500 -15.80 19.68 -1.00
N MET A 501 -15.51 19.51 -2.29
CA MET A 501 -15.71 20.55 -3.32
C MET A 501 -15.11 21.92 -2.92
N ASP A 502 -13.83 21.93 -2.53
CA ASP A 502 -13.05 23.10 -2.08
C ASP A 502 -13.46 23.68 -0.71
N LEU A 503 -14.24 22.95 0.09
CA LEU A 503 -14.52 23.31 1.47
C LEU A 503 -13.88 22.32 2.45
N PRO A 504 -13.24 22.83 3.52
CA PRO A 504 -12.96 22.00 4.68
C PRO A 504 -14.28 21.62 5.36
N GLY A 505 -14.22 20.77 6.38
CA GLY A 505 -15.35 20.52 7.28
C GLY A 505 -15.93 21.84 7.82
N THR A 506 -17.14 22.17 7.42
CA THR A 506 -17.81 23.44 7.73
C THR A 506 -19.29 23.22 8.01
N ILE A 507 -19.93 24.20 8.65
CA ILE A 507 -21.39 24.35 8.60
C ILE A 507 -21.78 24.63 7.15
N VAL A 508 -22.88 24.05 6.67
CA VAL A 508 -23.37 24.27 5.30
C VAL A 508 -23.57 25.77 5.06
N PRO A 509 -22.86 26.37 4.08
CA PRO A 509 -23.00 27.78 3.78
C PRO A 509 -24.35 28.05 3.09
N GLN A 510 -24.83 29.30 3.20
CA GLN A 510 -26.07 29.69 2.55
C GLN A 510 -26.04 29.45 1.03
N GLN A 511 -24.87 29.71 0.43
CA GLN A 511 -24.55 29.41 -0.96
C GLN A 511 -23.06 29.06 -1.06
N HIS A 512 -22.72 28.13 -1.94
CA HIS A 512 -21.34 27.81 -2.32
C HIS A 512 -21.29 27.46 -3.79
N GLN A 513 -20.17 27.77 -4.45
CA GLN A 513 -19.92 27.34 -5.81
C GLN A 513 -18.44 27.00 -5.94
N SER A 514 -18.16 25.86 -6.56
CA SER A 514 -16.80 25.41 -6.83
C SER A 514 -16.70 24.85 -8.25
N GLY A 515 -15.53 25.00 -8.85
CA GLY A 515 -15.18 24.36 -10.11
C GLY A 515 -14.35 23.10 -9.86
N TRP A 516 -13.58 22.68 -10.86
CA TRP A 516 -12.73 21.49 -10.75
C TRP A 516 -11.32 21.80 -10.21
N LYS A 517 -11.07 23.02 -9.70
CA LYS A 517 -9.75 23.43 -9.22
C LYS A 517 -9.44 22.82 -7.84
N GLY A 518 -8.86 21.63 -7.85
CA GLY A 518 -8.38 20.96 -6.65
C GLY A 518 -8.46 19.45 -6.79
N PRO A 519 -7.92 18.68 -5.83
CA PRO A 519 -8.03 17.23 -5.83
C PRO A 519 -9.40 16.80 -5.28
N HIS A 520 -10.48 17.33 -5.85
CA HIS A 520 -11.85 17.13 -5.37
C HIS A 520 -12.73 16.56 -6.48
N ASP A 521 -13.36 15.43 -6.18
CA ASP A 521 -14.39 14.79 -7.00
C ASP A 521 -15.63 14.42 -6.17
N SER A 522 -15.64 14.75 -4.88
CA SER A 522 -16.62 14.29 -3.92
C SER A 522 -16.96 15.32 -2.86
N PHE A 523 -18.12 15.13 -2.23
CA PHE A 523 -18.58 15.90 -1.08
C PHE A 523 -19.47 15.05 -0.16
N TRP A 524 -19.60 15.47 1.09
CA TRP A 524 -20.58 14.97 2.03
C TRP A 524 -21.41 16.12 2.60
N ILE A 525 -22.71 15.89 2.80
CA ILE A 525 -23.63 16.80 3.49
C ILE A 525 -24.45 16.00 4.50
N GLY A 526 -24.52 16.46 5.74
CA GLY A 526 -25.31 15.79 6.77
C GLY A 526 -25.05 16.31 8.18
N ASN A 527 -25.51 15.53 9.17
CA ASN A 527 -25.25 15.72 10.59
C ASN A 527 -24.79 14.38 11.22
N THR A 528 -24.76 14.27 12.55
CA THR A 528 -24.32 13.06 13.24
C THR A 528 -25.29 11.89 13.17
N SER A 529 -26.56 12.14 12.81
CA SER A 529 -27.62 11.13 12.75
C SER A 529 -27.86 10.61 11.34
N ALA A 530 -27.70 11.46 10.31
CA ALA A 530 -27.90 11.08 8.92
C ALA A 530 -27.10 11.98 7.97
N GLY A 531 -26.64 11.42 6.84
CA GLY A 531 -25.96 12.19 5.80
C GLY A 531 -25.79 11.42 4.50
N ILE A 532 -25.42 12.14 3.45
CA ILE A 532 -25.15 11.58 2.12
C ILE A 532 -23.80 12.08 1.61
N TRP A 533 -22.95 11.13 1.25
CA TRP A 533 -21.71 11.37 0.50
C TRP A 533 -21.94 11.07 -0.98
N CYS A 534 -21.36 11.88 -1.86
CA CYS A 534 -21.42 11.73 -3.31
C CYS A 534 -20.01 11.86 -3.91
N GLU A 535 -19.62 10.95 -4.79
CA GLU A 535 -18.40 11.04 -5.62
C GLU A 535 -18.73 10.98 -7.10
N LEU A 536 -18.10 11.84 -7.87
CA LEU A 536 -18.23 11.97 -9.31
C LEU A 536 -17.16 11.12 -9.99
N ARG A 537 -17.60 10.21 -10.86
CA ARG A 537 -16.75 9.21 -11.51
C ARG A 537 -16.76 9.31 -13.02
N GLY A 538 -15.92 8.50 -13.67
CA GLY A 538 -15.74 8.45 -15.13
C GLY A 538 -14.34 8.85 -15.60
N SER A 539 -13.34 8.81 -14.71
CA SER A 539 -11.93 8.98 -15.03
C SER A 539 -11.17 7.66 -14.85
N THR A 540 -9.83 7.69 -14.95
CA THR A 540 -9.01 6.48 -14.85
C THR A 540 -8.73 6.04 -13.41
N TYR A 541 -8.99 6.88 -12.41
CA TYR A 541 -8.76 6.59 -11.00
C TYR A 541 -9.77 7.35 -10.14
N HIS A 542 -10.31 6.65 -9.15
CA HIS A 542 -11.26 7.13 -8.16
C HIS A 542 -10.83 6.64 -6.78
N GLY A 543 -11.11 7.40 -5.73
CA GLY A 543 -10.68 7.10 -4.37
C GLY A 543 -9.65 8.10 -3.82
N PRO A 544 -8.93 7.73 -2.75
CA PRO A 544 -8.14 8.68 -1.96
C PRO A 544 -6.86 9.15 -2.66
N LEU A 545 -6.08 10.03 -2.00
CA LEU A 545 -4.77 10.49 -2.47
C LEU A 545 -4.81 11.27 -3.79
N LEU A 546 -5.93 11.91 -4.11
CA LEU A 546 -6.09 12.74 -5.31
C LEU A 546 -5.07 13.89 -5.36
N GLY A 547 -4.62 14.36 -4.20
CA GLY A 547 -3.59 15.39 -4.07
C GLY A 547 -2.18 14.90 -4.43
N LEU A 548 -1.93 13.59 -4.42
CA LEU A 548 -0.67 12.97 -4.82
C LEU A 548 -0.71 12.50 -6.28
N TYR A 549 -1.83 11.89 -6.71
CA TYR A 549 -1.91 11.27 -8.04
C TYR A 549 -2.37 12.21 -9.15
N HIS A 550 -3.12 13.26 -8.84
CA HIS A 550 -3.65 14.21 -9.82
C HIS A 550 -4.30 13.53 -11.04
N PRO A 551 -5.28 12.62 -10.83
CA PRO A 551 -5.95 11.97 -11.96
C PRO A 551 -6.71 13.01 -12.81
N PRO A 552 -6.95 12.72 -14.09
CA PRO A 552 -7.81 13.58 -14.91
C PRO A 552 -9.22 13.63 -14.31
N TYR A 553 -9.88 14.78 -14.42
CA TYR A 553 -11.28 14.90 -14.01
C TYR A 553 -12.18 14.04 -14.90
N PRO A 554 -13.34 13.55 -14.40
CA PRO A 554 -14.33 12.89 -15.23
C PRO A 554 -14.80 13.80 -16.38
N SER A 555 -14.54 13.40 -17.62
CA SER A 555 -14.71 14.28 -18.79
C SER A 555 -16.15 14.80 -18.96
N SER A 556 -17.15 13.93 -18.74
CA SER A 556 -18.57 14.29 -18.83
C SER A 556 -18.99 15.34 -17.81
N TRP A 557 -18.44 15.28 -16.59
CA TRP A 557 -18.71 16.25 -15.53
C TRP A 557 -17.88 17.53 -15.68
N TYR A 558 -16.61 17.41 -16.07
CA TYR A 558 -15.67 18.51 -16.24
C TYR A 558 -16.03 19.47 -17.39
N ASN A 559 -16.30 18.91 -18.57
CA ASN A 559 -16.67 19.65 -19.78
C ASN A 559 -15.81 20.89 -20.07
N GLU A 560 -14.48 20.71 -20.12
CA GLU A 560 -13.56 21.82 -20.40
C GLU A 560 -13.72 22.99 -19.41
N ASP A 561 -13.87 22.67 -18.12
CA ASP A 561 -14.07 23.63 -17.01
C ASP A 561 -15.42 24.37 -17.01
N ARG A 562 -16.38 23.94 -17.85
CA ARG A 562 -17.76 24.46 -17.84
C ARG A 562 -18.63 23.81 -16.77
N GLY A 563 -18.26 22.64 -16.27
CA GLY A 563 -18.94 21.98 -15.16
C GLY A 563 -18.49 22.49 -13.80
N GLY A 564 -19.18 22.02 -12.76
CA GLY A 564 -18.83 22.35 -11.39
C GLY A 564 -19.89 21.90 -10.38
N PHE A 565 -19.80 22.51 -9.21
CA PHE A 565 -20.62 22.21 -8.06
C PHE A 565 -21.23 23.49 -7.49
N ARG A 566 -22.48 23.42 -7.03
CA ARG A 566 -23.11 24.51 -6.28
C ARG A 566 -24.03 23.99 -5.18
N ILE A 567 -24.10 24.74 -4.09
CA ILE A 567 -25.08 24.57 -3.03
C ILE A 567 -25.93 25.81 -2.91
N LYS A 568 -27.23 25.61 -2.65
CA LYS A 568 -28.13 26.66 -2.19
C LYS A 568 -29.00 26.14 -1.06
N LYS A 569 -28.95 26.83 0.08
CA LYS A 569 -29.82 26.58 1.24
C LYS A 569 -31.10 27.42 1.14
N ASP A 570 -32.24 26.82 1.44
CA ASP A 570 -33.50 27.50 1.72
C ASP A 570 -34.16 26.95 3.01
N LEU A 571 -35.41 27.33 3.29
CA LEU A 571 -36.10 26.96 4.52
C LEU A 571 -36.54 25.49 4.58
N LYS A 572 -36.56 24.79 3.45
CA LYS A 572 -37.02 23.40 3.36
C LYS A 572 -35.86 22.44 3.08
N GLU A 573 -34.93 22.85 2.24
CA GLU A 573 -33.85 22.01 1.76
C GLU A 573 -32.54 22.75 1.54
N VAL A 574 -31.46 21.98 1.53
CA VAL A 574 -30.18 22.33 0.94
C VAL A 574 -30.07 21.56 -0.36
N LYS A 575 -30.11 22.28 -1.49
CA LYS A 575 -29.96 21.67 -2.80
C LYS A 575 -28.49 21.70 -3.21
N ALA A 576 -27.88 20.52 -3.27
CA ALA A 576 -26.58 20.32 -3.90
C ALA A 576 -26.77 19.99 -5.39
N VAL A 577 -26.07 20.71 -6.26
CA VAL A 577 -26.15 20.52 -7.72
C VAL A 577 -24.76 20.34 -8.28
N VAL A 578 -24.53 19.19 -8.90
CA VAL A 578 -23.36 18.96 -9.74
C VAL A 578 -23.80 19.20 -11.18
N TYR A 579 -23.22 20.19 -11.84
CA TYR A 579 -23.57 20.57 -13.20
C TYR A 579 -22.41 20.36 -14.14
N SER A 580 -22.70 20.22 -15.43
CA SER A 580 -21.68 20.00 -16.45
C SER A 580 -21.61 21.11 -17.48
N GLY A 581 -22.54 22.08 -17.42
CA GLY A 581 -22.54 23.27 -18.26
C GLY A 581 -22.96 23.02 -19.70
N GLU A 582 -22.96 24.09 -20.48
CA GLU A 582 -23.41 24.08 -21.87
C GLU A 582 -22.50 23.24 -22.77
N ARG A 583 -23.10 22.58 -23.76
CA ARG A 583 -22.38 21.82 -24.80
C ARG A 583 -23.27 21.55 -26.01
N GLU A 584 -22.66 21.09 -27.09
CA GLU A 584 -23.37 20.53 -28.23
C GLU A 584 -23.19 19.01 -28.26
N MET A 585 -24.21 18.29 -28.73
CA MET A 585 -24.12 16.87 -29.06
C MET A 585 -24.59 16.63 -30.49
N LYS A 586 -23.88 15.77 -31.22
CA LYS A 586 -24.24 15.31 -32.56
C LYS A 586 -25.16 14.09 -32.49
N SER A 587 -25.95 13.88 -33.55
CA SER A 587 -26.74 12.65 -33.69
C SER A 587 -25.88 11.40 -33.48
N GLY A 588 -26.28 10.53 -32.56
CA GLY A 588 -25.57 9.31 -32.17
C GLY A 588 -24.40 9.50 -31.21
N GLU A 589 -24.04 10.74 -30.85
CA GLU A 589 -23.01 11.04 -29.85
C GLU A 589 -23.45 10.56 -28.45
N LYS A 590 -22.46 10.08 -27.66
CA LYS A 590 -22.67 9.46 -26.36
C LYS A 590 -21.88 10.17 -25.28
N LEU A 591 -22.52 10.45 -24.16
CA LEU A 591 -21.88 10.91 -22.93
C LEU A 591 -22.14 9.90 -21.81
N GLU A 592 -21.11 9.57 -21.04
CA GLU A 592 -21.24 8.67 -19.88
C GLU A 592 -21.05 9.46 -18.59
N PHE A 593 -22.08 9.50 -17.75
CA PHE A 593 -22.03 10.06 -16.41
C PHE A 593 -22.00 8.92 -15.39
N GLU A 594 -21.07 8.99 -14.45
CA GLU A 594 -20.97 8.02 -13.36
C GLU A 594 -20.87 8.74 -12.02
N TRP A 595 -21.52 8.22 -11.00
CA TRP A 595 -21.44 8.72 -9.64
C TRP A 595 -21.76 7.63 -8.62
N SER A 596 -21.29 7.84 -7.39
CA SER A 596 -21.58 6.94 -6.26
C SER A 596 -22.12 7.70 -5.06
N PHE A 597 -22.93 7.01 -4.25
CA PHE A 597 -23.43 7.49 -2.98
C PHE A 597 -23.05 6.57 -1.83
N ILE A 598 -22.84 7.15 -0.65
CA ILE A 598 -22.80 6.43 0.63
C ILE A 598 -23.66 7.15 1.65
N ILE A 599 -24.50 6.39 2.32
CA ILE A 599 -25.37 6.91 3.39
C ILE A 599 -24.65 6.76 4.74
N THR A 600 -24.53 7.86 5.47
CA THR A 600 -23.86 7.92 6.77
C THR A 600 -24.88 8.13 7.90
N PRO A 601 -24.58 7.71 9.15
CA PRO A 601 -23.44 6.88 9.56
C PRO A 601 -23.44 5.49 8.89
N VAL A 602 -22.26 5.00 8.47
CA VAL A 602 -22.15 3.70 7.79
C VAL A 602 -22.32 2.51 8.74
N LYS A 603 -22.23 2.77 10.06
CA LYS A 603 -22.51 1.85 11.16
C LYS A 603 -22.73 2.63 12.45
N LYS A 604 -23.22 1.94 13.48
CA LYS A 604 -23.33 2.52 14.82
C LYS A 604 -21.94 2.73 15.43
N ILE A 605 -21.75 3.88 16.07
CA ILE A 605 -20.50 4.20 16.76
C ILE A 605 -20.30 3.23 17.94
N ASN A 606 -19.09 2.70 18.06
CA ASN A 606 -18.65 1.97 19.25
C ASN A 606 -17.91 2.91 20.21
N TYR A 607 -18.65 3.66 21.02
CA TYR A 607 -18.03 4.60 21.97
C TYR A 607 -17.15 3.89 23.00
N LYS A 608 -17.53 2.66 23.41
CA LYS A 608 -16.77 1.90 24.39
C LYS A 608 -15.33 1.66 23.92
N SER A 609 -15.15 1.21 22.67
CA SER A 609 -13.81 0.94 22.14
C SER A 609 -12.94 2.18 22.07
N GLN A 610 -13.50 3.38 21.91
CA GLN A 610 -12.70 4.61 21.92
C GLN A 610 -11.92 4.78 23.24
N PHE A 611 -12.51 4.38 24.36
CA PHE A 611 -11.94 4.57 25.70
C PHE A 611 -11.16 3.35 26.21
N SER A 612 -11.53 2.14 25.75
CA SER A 612 -10.90 0.88 26.16
C SER A 612 -9.73 0.45 25.27
N ASP A 613 -9.80 0.73 23.96
CA ASP A 613 -8.82 0.24 22.99
C ASP A 613 -7.65 1.22 22.92
N ARG A 614 -6.80 1.18 23.94
CA ARG A 614 -5.63 2.05 24.09
C ARG A 614 -4.43 1.48 23.36
N TYR A 615 -3.78 2.33 22.56
CA TYR A 615 -2.72 1.93 21.65
C TYR A 615 -1.32 2.21 22.21
N TYR A 616 -0.40 1.28 21.95
CA TYR A 616 1.04 1.48 22.01
C TYR A 616 1.61 1.52 20.59
N HIS A 617 2.25 2.62 20.21
CA HIS A 617 2.82 2.83 18.89
C HIS A 617 4.19 3.53 19.01
N LYS A 618 5.26 2.74 18.95
CA LYS A 618 6.64 3.22 18.98
C LYS A 618 7.45 2.52 17.89
N GLY A 619 7.69 3.21 16.78
CA GLY A 619 8.23 2.61 15.54
C GLY A 619 9.50 1.77 15.75
N GLY A 620 10.58 2.39 16.24
CA GLY A 620 11.87 1.72 16.43
C GLY A 620 11.97 0.79 17.65
N ASN A 621 11.02 0.87 18.58
CA ASN A 621 10.99 0.00 19.76
C ASN A 621 9.54 -0.41 20.10
N PRO A 622 8.99 -1.43 19.40
CA PRO A 622 7.58 -1.76 19.50
C PRO A 622 7.22 -2.55 20.75
N THR A 623 8.18 -2.94 21.61
CA THR A 623 7.91 -3.74 22.82
C THR A 623 7.55 -2.83 23.99
N PRO A 624 6.29 -2.83 24.48
CA PRO A 624 5.90 -2.02 25.62
C PRO A 624 6.51 -2.57 26.92
N PRO A 625 7.13 -1.71 27.75
CA PRO A 625 7.41 -2.01 29.16
C PRO A 625 6.15 -2.40 29.94
N ASP A 626 6.30 -3.21 31.00
CA ASP A 626 5.16 -3.64 31.83
C ASP A 626 4.44 -2.46 32.51
N ALA A 627 5.16 -1.38 32.83
CA ALA A 627 4.57 -0.16 33.37
C ALA A 627 3.64 0.53 32.36
N ASP A 628 3.93 0.45 31.07
CA ASP A 628 3.09 1.01 30.01
C ASP A 628 1.85 0.13 29.80
N LEU A 629 2.00 -1.20 29.90
CA LEU A 629 0.86 -2.11 29.90
C LEU A 629 -0.08 -1.87 31.09
N ALA A 630 0.49 -1.61 32.28
CA ALA A 630 -0.27 -1.28 33.48
C ALA A 630 -1.06 0.04 33.36
N SER A 631 -0.71 0.91 32.41
CA SER A 631 -1.47 2.14 32.11
C SER A 631 -2.72 1.91 31.24
N GLY A 632 -3.02 0.65 30.90
CA GLY A 632 -4.24 0.26 30.21
C GLY A 632 -4.09 0.01 28.72
N VAL A 633 -2.87 -0.01 28.16
CA VAL A 633 -2.61 -0.43 26.78
C VAL A 633 -3.26 -1.80 26.52
N LYS A 634 -3.97 -1.92 25.39
CA LYS A 634 -4.63 -3.14 24.88
C LYS A 634 -4.17 -3.56 23.49
N ILE A 635 -3.67 -2.63 22.70
CA ILE A 635 -3.31 -2.84 21.30
C ILE A 635 -1.90 -2.32 21.05
N VAL A 636 -1.07 -3.13 20.41
CA VAL A 636 0.29 -2.74 20.03
C VAL A 636 0.37 -2.69 18.50
N ASN A 637 0.76 -1.53 17.97
CA ASN A 637 1.06 -1.37 16.54
C ASN A 637 2.53 -1.68 16.31
N LEU A 638 2.79 -2.75 15.58
CA LEU A 638 4.11 -3.13 15.08
C LEU A 638 4.33 -2.46 13.72
N HIS A 639 5.00 -1.31 13.75
CA HIS A 639 5.46 -0.60 12.56
C HIS A 639 6.52 -1.42 11.79
N HIS A 640 6.91 -1.01 10.57
CA HIS A 640 8.12 -1.53 9.93
C HIS A 640 9.40 -0.90 10.51
N ALA A 641 10.57 -1.22 9.93
CA ALA A 641 11.88 -0.67 10.31
C ALA A 641 12.35 -1.06 11.73
N ASN A 642 12.06 -2.29 12.15
CA ASN A 642 12.53 -2.86 13.43
C ASN A 642 12.79 -4.37 13.32
N ASN A 643 13.21 -5.01 14.42
CA ASN A 643 13.62 -6.41 14.43
C ASN A 643 12.50 -7.44 14.12
N TYR A 644 11.24 -7.06 14.31
CA TYR A 644 10.10 -7.96 14.13
C TYR A 644 9.38 -7.73 12.81
N ASN A 645 9.49 -6.53 12.23
CA ASN A 645 9.01 -6.19 10.90
C ASN A 645 10.05 -5.30 10.18
N PRO A 646 11.18 -5.85 9.73
CA PRO A 646 12.32 -5.05 9.28
C PRO A 646 12.10 -4.38 7.92
N TYR A 647 11.39 -5.04 7.00
CA TYR A 647 11.32 -4.63 5.60
C TYR A 647 9.91 -4.22 5.20
N ILE A 648 9.78 -3.04 4.61
CA ILE A 648 8.49 -2.44 4.29
C ILE A 648 7.69 -3.35 3.34
N ASN A 649 6.43 -3.59 3.71
CA ASN A 649 5.43 -4.31 2.92
C ASN A 649 5.81 -5.75 2.48
N TYR A 650 6.77 -6.39 3.16
CA TYR A 650 7.10 -7.80 2.94
C TYR A 650 7.50 -8.51 4.25
N PRO A 651 6.52 -8.88 5.10
CA PRO A 651 6.80 -9.43 6.43
C PRO A 651 7.33 -10.88 6.42
N PHE A 652 7.33 -11.54 5.24
CA PHE A 652 7.53 -12.98 5.13
C PHE A 652 8.95 -13.49 5.38
N ILE A 653 9.92 -12.59 5.51
CA ILE A 653 11.31 -12.88 5.87
C ILE A 653 11.57 -12.75 7.37
N ALA A 654 10.62 -12.19 8.13
CA ALA A 654 10.70 -12.01 9.57
C ALA A 654 9.58 -12.75 10.33
N VAL A 655 8.99 -13.78 9.72
CA VAL A 655 7.85 -14.53 10.28
C VAL A 655 8.13 -15.02 11.70
N ASP A 656 9.30 -15.62 11.94
CA ASP A 656 9.61 -16.19 13.25
C ASP A 656 9.74 -15.12 14.34
N SER A 657 10.42 -14.00 14.06
CA SER A 657 10.57 -12.90 15.02
C SER A 657 9.24 -12.19 15.25
N MET A 658 8.45 -11.97 14.19
CA MET A 658 7.11 -11.40 14.28
C MET A 658 6.19 -12.30 15.11
N LYS A 659 6.16 -13.61 14.82
CA LYS A 659 5.32 -14.57 15.56
C LYS A 659 5.72 -14.67 17.02
N TRP A 660 7.02 -14.65 17.31
CA TRP A 660 7.50 -14.56 18.69
C TRP A 660 6.95 -13.31 19.38
N PHE A 661 7.06 -12.14 18.76
CA PHE A 661 6.57 -10.88 19.31
C PHE A 661 5.05 -10.91 19.55
N VAL A 662 4.29 -11.37 18.56
CA VAL A 662 2.82 -11.52 18.66
C VAL A 662 2.46 -12.44 19.84
N ASN A 663 3.10 -13.60 19.95
CA ASN A 663 2.85 -14.52 21.06
C ASN A 663 3.20 -13.90 22.43
N GLN A 664 4.28 -13.12 22.53
CA GLN A 664 4.62 -12.41 23.77
C GLN A 664 3.51 -11.43 24.15
N MET A 665 3.02 -10.63 23.21
CA MET A 665 1.97 -9.66 23.45
C MET A 665 0.63 -10.34 23.81
N HIS A 666 0.28 -11.41 23.10
CA HIS A 666 -0.92 -12.22 23.40
C HIS A 666 -0.88 -12.83 24.80
N SER A 667 0.28 -13.31 25.24
CA SER A 667 0.44 -13.84 26.61
C SER A 667 0.17 -12.79 27.71
N LYS A 668 0.25 -11.50 27.36
CA LYS A 668 -0.07 -10.36 28.21
C LYS A 668 -1.47 -9.77 27.95
N GLY A 669 -2.30 -10.49 27.19
CA GLY A 669 -3.67 -10.07 26.85
C GLY A 669 -3.77 -8.91 25.86
N GLN A 670 -2.70 -8.64 25.12
CA GLN A 670 -2.62 -7.55 24.15
C GLN A 670 -2.93 -8.06 22.74
N LYS A 671 -3.55 -7.22 21.91
CA LYS A 671 -3.66 -7.45 20.46
C LYS A 671 -2.46 -6.83 19.75
N VAL A 672 -2.05 -7.40 18.62
CA VAL A 672 -0.97 -6.86 17.77
C VAL A 672 -1.44 -6.63 16.35
N LYS A 673 -1.26 -5.40 15.86
CA LYS A 673 -1.50 -5.05 14.47
C LYS A 673 -0.18 -4.70 13.80
N ILE A 674 -0.10 -4.89 12.48
CA ILE A 674 1.14 -4.63 11.75
C ILE A 674 0.96 -3.54 10.69
N TYR A 675 2.05 -2.84 10.39
CA TYR A 675 2.20 -2.07 9.16
C TYR A 675 2.36 -3.03 7.99
N TYR A 676 1.37 -3.08 7.10
CA TYR A 676 1.41 -3.86 5.87
C TYR A 676 0.46 -3.27 4.82
N THR A 677 1.03 -2.56 3.84
CA THR A 677 0.34 -1.91 2.72
C THR A 677 0.91 -2.42 1.39
N ILE A 678 0.58 -1.77 0.27
CA ILE A 678 0.98 -2.22 -1.08
C ILE A 678 1.75 -1.19 -1.91
N ARG A 679 1.88 0.06 -1.45
CA ARG A 679 2.41 1.16 -2.28
C ARG A 679 3.90 0.99 -2.55
N GLU A 680 4.68 0.66 -1.53
CA GLU A 680 6.09 0.27 -1.66
C GLU A 680 6.27 -1.25 -1.60
N LEU A 681 7.34 -1.74 -2.22
CA LEU A 681 7.82 -3.11 -2.06
C LEU A 681 9.33 -3.13 -1.84
N THR A 682 9.77 -3.72 -0.73
CA THR A 682 11.20 -3.89 -0.40
C THR A 682 11.98 -4.68 -1.45
N ASN A 683 13.27 -4.36 -1.60
CA ASN A 683 14.23 -5.17 -2.36
C ASN A 683 14.47 -6.58 -1.80
N HIS A 684 13.99 -6.87 -0.59
CA HIS A 684 14.09 -8.19 0.04
C HIS A 684 12.94 -9.13 -0.36
N ALA A 685 11.98 -8.69 -1.18
CA ALA A 685 10.92 -9.54 -1.67
C ALA A 685 11.51 -10.72 -2.46
N THR A 686 11.28 -11.95 -1.99
CA THR A 686 11.92 -13.14 -2.59
C THR A 686 11.50 -13.31 -4.06
N GLU A 687 10.26 -12.97 -4.37
CA GLU A 687 9.68 -13.05 -5.71
C GLU A 687 10.03 -11.88 -6.63
N ILE A 688 10.86 -10.90 -6.22
CA ILE A 688 11.08 -9.64 -6.96
C ILE A 688 11.42 -9.84 -8.45
N TRP A 689 12.21 -10.87 -8.78
CA TRP A 689 12.58 -11.21 -10.16
C TRP A 689 11.42 -11.78 -10.98
N ALA A 690 10.55 -12.57 -10.34
CA ALA A 690 9.32 -13.04 -10.95
C ALA A 690 8.36 -11.88 -11.20
N LEU A 691 8.19 -10.97 -10.22
CA LEU A 691 7.35 -9.78 -10.38
C LEU A 691 7.88 -8.87 -11.50
N ARG A 692 9.21 -8.68 -11.58
CA ARG A 692 9.85 -7.91 -12.64
C ARG A 692 9.68 -8.53 -14.04
N SER A 693 9.57 -9.85 -14.13
CA SER A 693 9.30 -10.54 -15.40
C SER A 693 7.91 -10.23 -15.97
N LEU A 694 6.98 -9.72 -15.14
CA LEU A 694 5.64 -9.33 -15.55
C LEU A 694 5.60 -7.92 -16.17
N GLY A 695 6.75 -7.26 -16.39
CA GLY A 695 6.81 -5.88 -16.86
C GLY A 695 6.32 -4.91 -15.77
N ASP A 696 5.64 -3.85 -16.17
CA ASP A 696 5.20 -2.78 -15.26
C ASP A 696 3.84 -3.08 -14.60
N GLU A 697 3.42 -4.35 -14.56
CA GLU A 697 2.13 -4.75 -13.98
C GLU A 697 2.13 -4.67 -12.45
N ILE A 698 3.27 -4.95 -11.81
CA ILE A 698 3.40 -4.98 -10.34
C ILE A 698 4.44 -3.98 -9.85
N LEU A 699 5.59 -3.87 -10.52
CA LEU A 699 6.62 -2.89 -10.18
C LEU A 699 6.43 -1.66 -11.07
N GLY A 700 6.29 -0.48 -10.46
CA GLY A 700 6.08 0.76 -11.18
C GLY A 700 7.35 1.23 -11.90
N TYR A 701 7.20 1.61 -13.16
CA TYR A 701 8.28 2.21 -13.95
C TYR A 701 8.76 3.54 -13.33
N GLY A 702 10.05 3.84 -13.44
CA GLY A 702 10.62 5.08 -12.91
C GLY A 702 11.98 5.45 -13.51
N ARG A 703 12.53 6.57 -13.00
CA ARG A 703 13.81 7.14 -13.46
C ARG A 703 15.04 6.43 -12.90
N ASN A 704 14.88 5.33 -12.16
CA ASN A 704 15.94 4.58 -11.50
C ASN A 704 16.66 5.41 -10.42
N GLY A 705 17.80 4.93 -9.92
CA GLY A 705 18.57 5.60 -8.86
C GLY A 705 18.37 4.93 -7.49
N GLY A 706 18.35 5.73 -6.42
CA GLY A 706 18.19 5.23 -5.05
C GLY A 706 19.44 4.49 -4.52
N PHE A 707 19.24 3.63 -3.52
CA PHE A 707 20.30 2.90 -2.84
C PHE A 707 21.11 2.00 -3.82
N PRO A 708 22.45 1.89 -3.65
CA PRO A 708 23.36 1.02 -4.42
C PRO A 708 22.79 -0.30 -4.92
N TRP A 709 22.17 -1.12 -4.06
CA TRP A 709 21.63 -2.43 -4.46
C TRP A 709 20.65 -2.33 -5.63
N LEU A 710 19.76 -1.32 -5.65
CA LEU A 710 18.81 -1.13 -6.74
C LEU A 710 19.52 -0.80 -8.06
N ARG A 711 20.57 0.03 -8.00
CA ARG A 711 21.35 0.43 -9.18
C ARG A 711 22.23 -0.72 -9.72
N GLU A 712 22.66 -1.60 -8.82
CA GLU A 712 23.52 -2.75 -9.11
C GLU A 712 22.74 -3.92 -9.70
N HIS A 713 21.54 -4.20 -9.16
CA HIS A 713 20.75 -5.39 -9.49
C HIS A 713 19.55 -5.09 -10.38
N LEU A 714 18.78 -4.03 -10.07
CA LEU A 714 17.66 -3.66 -10.92
C LEU A 714 18.14 -2.91 -12.16
N VAL A 715 19.13 -2.03 -12.05
CA VAL A 715 19.73 -1.24 -13.14
C VAL A 715 18.78 -0.23 -13.79
N ASN A 716 17.61 -0.67 -14.27
CA ASN A 716 16.61 0.15 -14.96
C ASN A 716 15.16 -0.30 -14.70
N GLY A 717 14.20 0.55 -15.06
CA GLY A 717 12.77 0.25 -15.05
C GLY A 717 12.15 0.21 -13.65
N TYR A 718 12.60 1.06 -12.71
CA TYR A 718 12.04 1.11 -11.36
C TYR A 718 12.03 2.53 -10.78
N ASN A 719 11.19 2.74 -9.75
CA ASN A 719 11.11 4.00 -9.01
C ASN A 719 11.46 3.78 -7.52
N PRO A 720 12.62 4.27 -7.02
CA PRO A 720 12.99 4.16 -5.61
C PRO A 720 11.97 4.84 -4.69
N GLN A 721 11.66 4.23 -3.54
CA GLN A 721 10.77 4.77 -2.51
C GLN A 721 11.48 4.78 -1.15
N TRP A 722 10.81 4.30 -0.09
CA TRP A 722 11.31 4.27 1.27
C TRP A 722 12.65 3.55 1.39
N TYR A 723 13.56 4.16 2.14
CA TYR A 723 14.87 3.67 2.53
C TYR A 723 14.99 3.63 4.05
N HIS A 724 15.56 2.55 4.58
CA HIS A 724 15.93 2.47 5.99
C HIS A 724 17.27 1.75 6.15
N HIS A 725 18.23 2.43 6.78
CA HIS A 725 19.52 1.86 7.14
C HIS A 725 19.42 1.05 8.44
N PHE A 726 20.01 -0.14 8.45
CA PHE A 726 20.21 -0.93 9.66
C PHE A 726 21.71 -1.05 9.94
N SER A 727 22.11 -0.93 11.21
CA SER A 727 23.51 -1.13 11.61
C SER A 727 23.92 -2.61 11.68
N ASP A 728 22.94 -3.50 11.82
CA ASP A 728 23.13 -4.94 12.08
C ASP A 728 22.51 -5.86 11.01
N LYS A 729 21.86 -5.29 9.98
CA LYS A 729 21.18 -6.01 8.89
C LYS A 729 21.41 -5.32 7.56
N ASN A 730 21.02 -5.97 6.47
CA ASN A 730 20.99 -5.33 5.16
C ASN A 730 19.89 -4.27 5.14
N THR A 731 20.23 -3.11 4.55
CA THR A 731 19.35 -1.97 4.29
C THR A 731 18.05 -2.38 3.58
N ASP A 732 16.95 -1.78 4.01
CA ASP A 732 15.69 -1.79 3.27
C ASP A 732 15.69 -0.69 2.21
N ALA A 733 15.57 -1.05 0.94
CA ALA A 733 15.50 -0.11 -0.18
C ALA A 733 14.35 -0.50 -1.09
N SER A 734 13.19 0.10 -0.86
CA SER A 734 11.97 -0.24 -1.56
C SER A 734 11.82 0.44 -2.91
N VAL A 735 10.98 -0.14 -3.76
CA VAL A 735 10.54 0.41 -5.04
C VAL A 735 9.03 0.60 -5.04
N LEU A 736 8.54 1.48 -5.90
CA LEU A 736 7.12 1.75 -6.07
C LEU A 736 6.43 0.56 -6.72
N SER A 737 5.31 0.12 -6.17
CA SER A 737 4.38 -0.78 -6.86
C SER A 737 3.65 -0.03 -7.97
N ALA A 738 3.32 -0.71 -9.07
CA ALA A 738 2.64 -0.10 -10.20
C ALA A 738 1.31 0.55 -9.76
N PRO A 739 1.01 1.78 -10.24
CA PRO A 739 -0.26 2.41 -9.94
C PRO A 739 -1.40 1.68 -10.67
N GLY A 740 -2.58 1.62 -10.03
CA GLY A 740 -3.79 1.02 -10.60
C GLY A 740 -4.01 -0.44 -10.21
N ASP A 741 -5.06 -1.01 -10.79
CA ASP A 741 -5.55 -2.35 -10.50
C ASP A 741 -4.56 -3.42 -10.97
N SER A 742 -3.93 -4.09 -10.00
CA SER A 742 -2.94 -5.13 -10.27
C SER A 742 -3.25 -6.40 -9.49
N ARG A 743 -2.86 -7.55 -10.04
CA ARG A 743 -2.96 -8.85 -9.35
C ARG A 743 -2.10 -8.92 -8.08
N TRP A 744 -1.26 -7.91 -7.83
CA TRP A 744 -0.60 -7.70 -6.54
C TRP A 744 -1.59 -7.59 -5.37
N TYR A 745 -2.82 -7.11 -5.60
CA TYR A 745 -3.85 -7.05 -4.56
C TYR A 745 -4.23 -8.46 -4.11
N ASN A 746 -4.25 -9.43 -5.03
CA ASN A 746 -4.52 -10.84 -4.69
C ASN A 746 -3.40 -11.41 -3.80
N TYR A 747 -2.14 -11.12 -4.13
CA TYR A 747 -0.99 -11.50 -3.31
C TYR A 747 -1.08 -10.91 -1.90
N TYR A 748 -1.40 -9.62 -1.81
CA TYR A 748 -1.57 -8.92 -0.54
C TYR A 748 -2.66 -9.53 0.34
N ILE A 749 -3.83 -9.84 -0.23
CA ILE A 749 -4.97 -10.40 0.50
C ILE A 749 -4.70 -11.83 1.00
N GLU A 750 -4.09 -12.69 0.19
CA GLU A 750 -3.63 -14.02 0.61
C GLU A 750 -2.53 -13.93 1.66
N GLY A 751 -1.58 -13.02 1.46
CA GLY A 751 -0.51 -12.73 2.40
C GLY A 751 -1.06 -12.35 3.78
N LEU A 752 -2.06 -11.46 3.81
CA LEU A 752 -2.76 -11.09 5.03
C LEU A 752 -3.44 -12.29 5.69
N ALA A 753 -4.21 -13.08 4.92
CA ALA A 753 -4.86 -14.29 5.44
C ALA A 753 -3.86 -15.25 6.07
N TRP A 754 -2.72 -15.45 5.39
CA TRP A 754 -1.63 -16.29 5.86
C TRP A 754 -1.00 -15.76 7.14
N LEU A 755 -0.76 -14.46 7.26
CA LEU A 755 -0.20 -13.84 8.48
C LEU A 755 -1.16 -13.96 9.66
N VAL A 756 -2.45 -13.69 9.45
CA VAL A 756 -3.47 -13.85 10.51
C VAL A 756 -3.52 -15.30 10.99
N LYS A 757 -3.52 -16.27 10.07
CA LYS A 757 -3.59 -17.69 10.40
C LYS A 757 -2.31 -18.23 11.06
N ASN A 758 -1.14 -17.88 10.53
CA ASN A 758 0.12 -18.54 10.87
C ASN A 758 0.99 -17.76 11.87
N VAL A 759 0.93 -16.42 11.84
CA VAL A 759 1.63 -15.53 12.77
C VAL A 759 0.71 -15.16 13.94
N GLY A 760 -0.59 -15.04 13.68
CA GLY A 760 -1.59 -14.74 14.71
C GLY A 760 -1.86 -13.24 14.89
N ILE A 761 -1.47 -12.38 13.94
CA ILE A 761 -1.75 -10.94 14.03
C ILE A 761 -3.26 -10.66 14.21
N ASP A 762 -3.59 -9.52 14.80
CA ASP A 762 -4.94 -9.08 15.14
C ASP A 762 -5.44 -7.96 14.21
N GLY A 763 -4.89 -7.88 13.00
CA GLY A 763 -5.31 -6.93 11.97
C GLY A 763 -4.20 -5.96 11.59
N LEU A 764 -4.59 -4.81 11.03
CA LEU A 764 -3.68 -3.90 10.34
C LEU A 764 -3.80 -2.47 10.83
N TYR A 765 -2.70 -1.76 10.60
CA TYR A 765 -2.63 -0.33 10.57
C TYR A 765 -2.40 0.08 9.10
N LEU A 766 -3.39 0.73 8.48
CA LEU A 766 -3.30 1.23 7.11
C LEU A 766 -2.79 2.66 7.13
N ASP A 767 -1.76 2.92 6.34
CA ASP A 767 -1.09 4.21 6.22
C ASP A 767 -1.15 4.65 4.75
N ASP A 768 -1.94 5.69 4.47
CA ASP A 768 -2.14 6.31 3.15
C ASP A 768 -2.16 5.31 1.98
N VAL A 769 -3.24 4.53 1.92
CA VAL A 769 -3.41 3.42 0.96
C VAL A 769 -4.15 3.85 -0.30
N THR A 770 -3.85 3.16 -1.40
CA THR A 770 -4.12 3.64 -2.78
C THR A 770 -5.12 2.77 -3.55
N TYR A 771 -5.57 1.66 -2.97
CA TYR A 771 -6.56 0.78 -3.58
C TYR A 771 -7.97 1.36 -3.38
N ASP A 772 -9.01 0.65 -3.81
CA ASP A 772 -10.39 1.12 -3.68
C ASP A 772 -11.18 0.37 -2.60
N ARG A 773 -12.46 0.71 -2.45
CA ARG A 773 -13.38 0.05 -1.51
C ARG A 773 -13.51 -1.46 -1.72
N ARG A 774 -13.39 -1.95 -2.96
CA ARG A 774 -13.50 -3.38 -3.27
C ARG A 774 -12.37 -4.14 -2.59
N THR A 775 -11.16 -3.57 -2.59
CA THR A 775 -10.01 -4.17 -1.91
C THR A 775 -10.17 -4.15 -0.39
N VAL A 776 -10.61 -3.04 0.21
CA VAL A 776 -10.81 -2.94 1.67
C VAL A 776 -11.92 -3.90 2.14
N LYS A 777 -13.00 -4.05 1.34
CA LYS A 777 -14.05 -5.03 1.58
C LYS A 777 -13.49 -6.45 1.63
N ARG A 778 -12.58 -6.80 0.71
CA ARG A 778 -11.87 -8.10 0.73
C ARG A 778 -11.02 -8.26 1.99
N ILE A 779 -10.25 -7.23 2.38
CA ILE A 779 -9.46 -7.23 3.63
C ILE A 779 -10.37 -7.57 4.81
N ARG A 780 -11.47 -6.83 4.99
CA ARG A 780 -12.40 -7.04 6.10
C ARG A 780 -12.97 -8.45 6.14
N LYS A 781 -13.44 -8.96 4.99
CA LYS A 781 -13.97 -10.33 4.87
C LYS A 781 -12.93 -11.38 5.24
N VAL A 782 -11.69 -11.22 4.77
CA VAL A 782 -10.60 -12.15 5.08
C VAL A 782 -10.26 -12.13 6.56
N LEU A 783 -10.08 -10.95 7.15
CA LEU A 783 -9.83 -10.81 8.58
C LEU A 783 -10.94 -11.50 9.39
N ASP A 784 -12.19 -11.19 9.08
CA ASP A 784 -13.36 -11.74 9.77
C ASP A 784 -13.49 -13.25 9.65
N ASN A 785 -13.18 -13.82 8.48
CA ASN A 785 -13.32 -15.24 8.21
C ASN A 785 -12.17 -16.06 8.81
N VAL A 786 -10.95 -15.52 8.83
CA VAL A 786 -9.78 -16.23 9.37
C VAL A 786 -9.71 -16.08 10.90
N LYS A 787 -9.92 -14.87 11.42
CA LYS A 787 -9.86 -14.57 12.87
C LYS A 787 -10.80 -13.42 13.23
N PRO A 788 -12.03 -13.72 13.67
CA PRO A 788 -12.97 -12.70 14.14
C PRO A 788 -12.36 -11.80 15.23
N GLY A 789 -12.69 -10.50 15.20
CA GLY A 789 -12.18 -9.53 16.17
C GLY A 789 -10.83 -8.89 15.81
N CYS A 790 -10.31 -9.16 14.60
CA CYS A 790 -9.25 -8.37 13.99
C CYS A 790 -9.69 -6.91 13.78
N ILE A 791 -8.76 -5.98 14.00
CA ILE A 791 -8.97 -4.53 14.00
C ILE A 791 -8.25 -3.91 12.80
N LEU A 792 -8.93 -3.02 12.09
CA LEU A 792 -8.40 -2.29 10.95
C LEU A 792 -8.45 -0.79 11.25
N ASP A 793 -7.30 -0.11 11.31
CA ASP A 793 -7.28 1.35 11.45
C ASP A 793 -6.86 2.01 10.14
N MET A 794 -7.35 3.23 9.93
CA MET A 794 -6.89 4.09 8.84
C MET A 794 -6.16 5.32 9.36
N HIS A 795 -4.97 5.56 8.83
CA HIS A 795 -4.20 6.79 8.98
C HIS A 795 -4.10 7.51 7.64
N SER A 796 -4.07 8.85 7.72
CA SER A 796 -3.84 9.67 6.54
C SER A 796 -3.20 11.02 6.88
N ASN A 797 -2.44 11.51 5.91
CA ASN A 797 -1.80 12.82 5.86
C ASN A 797 -2.57 13.79 4.96
N THR A 798 -2.87 15.01 5.46
CA THR A 798 -3.55 16.04 4.66
C THR A 798 -2.72 16.61 3.51
N GLY A 799 -1.41 16.35 3.50
CA GLY A 799 -0.52 16.65 2.39
C GLY A 799 -0.80 15.81 1.14
N PHE A 800 -1.28 14.57 1.29
CA PHE A 800 -1.65 13.70 0.17
C PHE A 800 -3.15 13.71 -0.10
N THR A 801 -3.95 13.78 0.96
CA THR A 801 -5.41 13.68 0.91
C THR A 801 -6.05 14.92 1.53
N LYS A 802 -6.54 15.86 0.72
CA LYS A 802 -7.26 17.03 1.23
C LYS A 802 -8.67 16.62 1.68
N GLY A 803 -8.98 16.79 2.97
CA GLY A 803 -10.24 16.34 3.56
C GLY A 803 -10.34 14.81 3.58
N PRO A 804 -9.47 14.09 4.32
CA PRO A 804 -9.41 12.63 4.28
C PRO A 804 -10.70 11.96 4.72
N ALA A 805 -11.48 12.58 5.61
CA ALA A 805 -12.82 12.11 5.95
C ALA A 805 -13.70 11.94 4.70
N ASN A 806 -13.65 12.89 3.77
CA ASN A 806 -14.41 12.85 2.53
C ASN A 806 -13.83 11.82 1.55
N GLN A 807 -12.51 11.85 1.29
CA GLN A 807 -11.89 11.00 0.27
C GLN A 807 -11.85 9.50 0.64
N TYR A 808 -11.82 9.17 1.94
CA TYR A 808 -11.85 7.78 2.42
C TYR A 808 -13.25 7.31 2.84
N THR A 809 -14.34 8.05 2.56
CA THR A 809 -15.69 7.67 3.02
C THR A 809 -16.07 6.24 2.65
N GLU A 810 -15.67 5.77 1.46
CA GLU A 810 -15.95 4.40 1.01
C GLU A 810 -15.28 3.29 1.81
N TYR A 811 -14.27 3.63 2.60
CA TYR A 811 -13.56 2.69 3.44
C TYR A 811 -14.23 2.50 4.79
N PHE A 812 -14.94 3.51 5.27
CA PHE A 812 -15.48 3.55 6.63
C PHE A 812 -16.41 2.39 7.00
N PRO A 813 -17.16 1.77 6.07
CA PRO A 813 -17.81 0.49 6.36
C PRO A 813 -16.81 -0.51 6.97
N TYR A 814 -15.61 -0.62 6.42
CA TYR A 814 -14.68 -1.70 6.70
C TYR A 814 -13.59 -1.40 7.74
N ILE A 815 -13.45 -0.15 8.18
CA ILE A 815 -12.43 0.33 9.14
C ILE A 815 -13.01 0.42 10.56
N ASP A 816 -12.25 0.08 11.59
CA ASP A 816 -12.69 0.13 13.00
C ASP A 816 -12.36 1.47 13.68
N LYS A 817 -11.26 2.13 13.31
CA LYS A 817 -10.82 3.39 13.93
C LYS A 817 -10.03 4.30 12.97
N LEU A 818 -10.17 5.62 13.16
CA LEU A 818 -9.40 6.62 12.41
C LEU A 818 -8.21 7.13 13.23
N TRP A 819 -7.14 7.50 12.54
CA TRP A 819 -6.02 8.26 13.08
C TRP A 819 -5.62 9.35 12.06
N PHE A 820 -6.57 10.23 11.73
CA PHE A 820 -6.31 11.35 10.84
C PHE A 820 -5.60 12.46 11.60
N GLY A 821 -4.35 12.71 11.23
CA GLY A 821 -3.59 13.67 12.02
C GLY A 821 -2.25 14.12 11.50
N GLU A 822 -1.66 13.55 10.46
CA GLU A 822 -0.41 14.09 9.93
C GLU A 822 -0.71 15.35 9.09
N SER A 823 0.06 16.41 9.32
CA SER A 823 -0.10 17.77 8.74
C SER A 823 -1.37 18.54 9.17
N PHE A 824 -2.17 18.02 10.10
CA PHE A 824 -3.36 18.72 10.61
C PHE A 824 -3.02 19.93 11.49
N GLN A 825 -3.72 21.05 11.28
CA GLN A 825 -3.60 22.27 12.08
C GLN A 825 -4.73 22.38 13.11
N TYR A 826 -4.75 21.45 14.06
CA TYR A 826 -5.80 21.30 15.10
C TYR A 826 -6.21 22.60 15.80
N ASP A 827 -5.23 23.46 16.06
CA ASP A 827 -5.44 24.72 16.77
C ASP A 827 -6.14 25.81 15.93
N ASP A 828 -6.09 25.70 14.60
CA ASP A 828 -6.68 26.67 13.67
C ASP A 828 -8.03 26.20 13.14
N MET A 829 -8.35 24.92 13.30
CA MET A 829 -9.61 24.32 12.89
C MET A 829 -10.80 24.77 13.76
N PRO A 830 -11.93 25.21 13.18
CA PRO A 830 -13.15 25.50 13.93
C PRO A 830 -13.86 24.20 14.39
N PRO A 831 -14.83 24.25 15.32
CA PRO A 831 -15.48 23.07 15.88
C PRO A 831 -16.07 22.11 14.83
N GLU A 832 -16.78 22.64 13.83
CA GLU A 832 -17.34 21.88 12.72
C GLU A 832 -16.29 21.13 11.90
N ASN A 833 -15.08 21.70 11.73
CA ASN A 833 -13.98 21.03 11.05
C ASN A 833 -13.44 19.86 11.88
N TRP A 834 -13.37 20.00 13.21
CA TRP A 834 -13.02 18.90 14.10
C TRP A 834 -14.03 17.76 14.03
N LEU A 835 -15.33 18.11 14.08
CA LEU A 835 -16.42 17.14 14.02
C LEU A 835 -16.40 16.35 12.70
N VAL A 836 -16.31 17.03 11.56
CA VAL A 836 -16.46 16.38 10.25
C VAL A 836 -15.16 15.73 9.77
N GLU A 837 -14.00 16.37 9.94
CA GLU A 837 -12.77 15.89 9.30
C GLU A 837 -11.95 14.91 10.14
N VAL A 838 -12.06 14.98 11.46
CA VAL A 838 -11.12 14.26 12.36
C VAL A 838 -11.84 13.29 13.28
N SER A 839 -13.02 13.65 13.81
CA SER A 839 -13.67 12.85 14.85
C SER A 839 -14.16 11.48 14.36
N GLY A 840 -14.57 11.38 13.10
CA GLY A 840 -15.25 10.20 12.54
C GLY A 840 -16.72 10.05 12.95
N ILE A 841 -17.22 10.87 13.87
CA ILE A 841 -18.55 10.74 14.49
C ILE A 841 -19.67 10.78 13.45
N PRO A 842 -19.73 11.74 12.49
CA PRO A 842 -20.80 11.76 11.49
C PRO A 842 -20.85 10.53 10.58
N PHE A 843 -19.75 9.77 10.53
CA PHE A 843 -19.61 8.59 9.69
C PHE A 843 -19.83 7.29 10.46
N GLY A 844 -19.99 7.31 11.78
CA GLY A 844 -20.15 6.10 12.58
C GLY A 844 -18.84 5.55 13.15
N LEU A 845 -17.80 6.38 13.25
CA LEU A 845 -16.46 6.02 13.72
C LEU A 845 -15.99 6.95 14.84
N MET A 846 -14.84 6.62 15.42
CA MET A 846 -14.09 7.49 16.33
C MET A 846 -12.65 7.64 15.84
N GLY A 847 -11.99 8.73 16.26
CA GLY A 847 -10.63 9.08 15.85
C GLY A 847 -9.64 9.26 17.00
N ASP A 848 -8.36 9.24 16.66
CA ASP A 848 -7.24 9.71 17.49
C ASP A 848 -6.51 10.88 16.80
N MET A 849 -5.74 11.67 17.56
CA MET A 849 -4.92 12.79 17.04
C MET A 849 -3.44 12.40 16.84
N LEU A 850 -2.73 13.13 15.96
CA LEU A 850 -1.28 12.95 15.70
C LEU A 850 -0.48 14.25 15.80
N GLN A 851 -0.51 15.13 14.77
CA GLN A 851 0.42 16.26 14.61
C GLN A 851 0.62 17.08 15.89
N GLY A 852 1.88 17.31 16.27
CA GLY A 852 2.28 18.10 17.43
C GLY A 852 1.75 17.61 18.79
N GLY A 853 1.27 16.37 18.88
CA GLY A 853 0.56 15.87 20.07
C GLY A 853 -0.91 16.31 20.17
N GLY A 854 -1.47 16.87 19.09
CA GLY A 854 -2.86 17.33 19.01
C GLY A 854 -3.18 18.49 19.96
N ASN A 855 -4.48 18.77 20.13
CA ASN A 855 -4.97 19.66 21.17
C ASN A 855 -5.78 18.84 22.20
N ARG A 856 -5.20 18.59 23.37
CA ARG A 856 -5.79 17.72 24.41
C ARG A 856 -7.15 18.19 24.95
N TRP A 857 -7.40 19.50 24.98
CA TRP A 857 -8.67 20.05 25.49
C TRP A 857 -9.77 19.94 24.44
N ARG A 858 -9.48 20.39 23.21
CA ARG A 858 -10.44 20.31 22.09
C ARG A 858 -10.71 18.87 21.67
N GLY A 859 -9.67 18.02 21.63
CA GLY A 859 -9.81 16.60 21.32
C GLY A 859 -10.75 15.88 22.29
N MET A 860 -10.69 16.21 23.58
CA MET A 860 -11.55 15.58 24.60
C MET A 860 -13.03 15.98 24.48
N VAL A 861 -13.36 17.11 23.83
CA VAL A 861 -14.74 17.43 23.42
C VAL A 861 -15.29 16.35 22.48
N TYR A 862 -14.46 15.74 21.64
CA TYR A 862 -14.84 14.66 20.71
C TYR A 862 -14.45 13.26 21.20
N GLY A 863 -14.05 13.11 22.47
CA GLY A 863 -13.63 11.82 23.04
C GLY A 863 -12.27 11.33 22.54
N MET A 864 -11.45 12.22 21.99
CA MET A 864 -10.20 11.87 21.31
C MET A 864 -8.97 12.16 22.17
N THR A 865 -7.98 11.26 22.08
CA THR A 865 -6.62 11.47 22.59
C THR A 865 -5.59 11.19 21.49
N VAL A 866 -4.30 11.19 21.85
CA VAL A 866 -3.19 10.76 20.99
C VAL A 866 -2.82 9.29 21.24
N ARG A 867 -2.04 8.70 20.34
CA ARG A 867 -1.48 7.34 20.54
C ARG A 867 -0.15 7.39 21.29
N TYR A 868 -0.08 6.67 22.41
CA TYR A 868 1.13 6.54 23.22
C TYR A 868 2.12 5.56 22.57
N PRO A 869 3.44 5.71 22.69
CA PRO A 869 4.23 6.92 22.90
C PRO A 869 4.75 7.42 21.54
N TRP A 870 3.87 7.76 20.60
CA TRP A 870 4.29 8.28 19.30
C TRP A 870 5.04 9.60 19.48
N GLU A 871 6.07 9.85 18.67
CA GLU A 871 6.83 11.09 18.70
C GLU A 871 6.63 11.82 17.37
N THR A 872 6.27 13.09 17.45
CA THR A 872 5.98 13.92 16.28
C THR A 872 6.30 15.38 16.66
N GLU A 873 7.00 16.09 15.78
CA GLU A 873 7.34 17.52 15.92
C GLU A 873 8.08 17.84 17.23
N GLY A 874 8.90 16.90 17.70
CA GLY A 874 9.63 17.00 18.97
C GLY A 874 8.76 16.83 20.22
N VAL A 875 7.50 16.38 20.07
CA VAL A 875 6.55 16.13 21.14
C VAL A 875 6.33 14.63 21.30
N LEU A 876 6.53 14.14 22.52
CA LEU A 876 6.15 12.78 22.90
C LEU A 876 4.67 12.75 23.30
N CYS A 877 3.87 12.00 22.55
CA CYS A 877 2.45 11.82 22.82
C CYS A 877 2.22 11.01 24.10
N ASP A 878 1.71 11.64 25.16
CA ASP A 878 1.36 10.99 26.43
C ASP A 878 -0.09 11.28 26.87
N PRO A 879 -1.04 10.38 26.55
CA PRO A 879 -2.45 10.51 26.93
C PRO A 879 -2.77 9.94 28.32
N ARG A 880 -1.82 9.28 29.00
CA ARG A 880 -2.06 8.54 30.25
C ARG A 880 -2.65 9.39 31.39
N PRO A 881 -2.28 10.68 31.58
CA PRO A 881 -2.94 11.53 32.56
C PRO A 881 -4.46 11.66 32.33
N VAL A 882 -4.91 11.69 31.07
CA VAL A 882 -6.33 11.73 30.71
C VAL A 882 -6.98 10.36 30.88
N TRP A 883 -6.29 9.29 30.50
CA TRP A 883 -6.76 7.92 30.73
C TRP A 883 -7.02 7.61 32.19
N LYS A 884 -6.23 8.17 33.12
CA LYS A 884 -6.49 8.06 34.55
C LYS A 884 -7.86 8.63 34.93
N ILE A 885 -8.22 9.79 34.39
CA ILE A 885 -9.55 10.39 34.60
C ILE A 885 -10.65 9.53 33.99
N TRP A 886 -10.41 8.96 32.80
CA TRP A 886 -11.32 8.01 32.18
C TRP A 886 -11.59 6.79 33.05
N ASP A 887 -10.54 6.22 33.64
CA ASP A 887 -10.63 5.04 34.52
C ASP A 887 -11.33 5.38 35.84
N GLU A 888 -10.97 6.49 36.49
CA GLU A 888 -11.59 6.96 37.73
C GLU A 888 -13.08 7.29 37.55
N PHE A 889 -13.45 7.86 36.39
CA PHE A 889 -14.83 8.11 36.04
C PHE A 889 -15.58 6.85 35.57
N GLY A 890 -14.88 5.83 35.04
CA GLY A 890 -15.51 4.70 34.36
C GLY A 890 -16.14 5.10 33.01
N ILE A 891 -15.46 5.95 32.25
CA ILE A 891 -15.98 6.58 31.02
C ILE A 891 -16.48 5.58 29.98
N GLU A 892 -15.90 4.37 29.93
CA GLU A 892 -16.28 3.33 28.98
C GLU A 892 -17.73 2.83 29.13
N SER A 893 -18.36 3.12 30.28
CA SER A 893 -19.76 2.81 30.59
C SER A 893 -20.69 4.01 30.43
N SER A 894 -20.15 5.17 30.06
CA SER A 894 -20.92 6.41 29.94
C SER A 894 -21.54 6.56 28.55
N VAL A 895 -22.59 7.38 28.47
CA VAL A 895 -23.14 7.88 27.22
C VAL A 895 -22.46 9.21 26.90
N MET A 896 -21.83 9.29 25.74
CA MET A 896 -21.25 10.53 25.23
C MET A 896 -22.33 11.33 24.48
N ILE A 897 -22.60 12.56 24.93
CA ILE A 897 -23.57 13.48 24.32
C ILE A 897 -22.86 14.80 24.02
N GLY A 898 -22.59 15.05 22.74
CA GLY A 898 -21.79 16.18 22.28
C GLY A 898 -22.59 17.46 22.09
N TYR A 899 -21.89 18.60 21.96
CA TYR A 899 -22.54 19.90 21.73
C TYR A 899 -23.33 19.96 20.41
N TRP A 900 -23.04 19.05 19.47
CA TRP A 900 -23.74 18.91 18.20
C TRP A 900 -25.11 18.23 18.34
N GLU A 901 -25.37 17.56 19.47
CA GLU A 901 -26.68 16.98 19.74
C GLU A 901 -27.64 18.04 20.28
N LYS A 902 -28.83 18.15 19.68
CA LYS A 902 -29.85 19.15 20.06
C LYS A 902 -30.22 19.08 21.55
N ASP A 903 -30.30 17.86 22.06
CA ASP A 903 -30.72 17.52 23.42
C ASP A 903 -29.53 17.30 24.37
N CYS A 904 -28.34 17.84 24.03
CA CYS A 904 -27.21 17.84 24.95
C CYS A 904 -27.60 18.57 26.26
N PRO A 905 -27.49 17.90 27.42
CA PRO A 905 -27.96 18.45 28.69
C PRO A 905 -27.01 19.52 29.26
N VAL A 906 -25.87 19.75 28.62
CA VAL A 906 -24.89 20.75 29.02
C VAL A 906 -24.56 21.66 27.84
N LYS A 907 -24.92 22.94 27.98
CA LYS A 907 -24.58 24.00 27.03
C LYS A 907 -23.71 25.04 27.71
N THR A 908 -23.17 25.97 26.94
CA THR A 908 -22.44 27.13 27.43
C THR A 908 -23.19 28.39 27.04
N ASP A 909 -22.96 29.49 27.76
CA ASP A 909 -23.49 30.81 27.38
C ASP A 909 -22.69 31.51 26.26
N ARG A 910 -21.79 30.78 25.57
CA ARG A 910 -20.92 31.30 24.51
C ARG A 910 -20.74 30.29 23.37
N ASP A 911 -20.94 30.75 22.15
CA ASP A 911 -20.80 29.90 20.96
C ASP A 911 -19.36 29.45 20.68
N ASP A 912 -18.35 30.19 21.13
CA ASP A 912 -16.92 29.87 20.96
C ASP A 912 -16.37 28.92 22.03
N ILE A 913 -17.19 28.47 22.99
CA ILE A 913 -16.83 27.47 24.00
C ILE A 913 -17.76 26.27 23.84
N LYS A 914 -17.21 25.09 23.55
CA LYS A 914 -18.00 23.86 23.34
C LYS A 914 -17.88 22.92 24.54
N ALA A 915 -18.99 22.25 24.86
CA ALA A 915 -19.07 21.30 25.96
C ALA A 915 -19.66 19.96 25.49
N THR A 916 -19.07 18.85 25.95
CA THR A 916 -19.58 17.49 25.74
C THR A 916 -19.70 16.81 27.09
N VAL A 917 -20.81 16.12 27.31
CA VAL A 917 -21.05 15.36 28.54
C VAL A 917 -20.82 13.88 28.31
N TYR A 918 -20.14 13.26 29.26
CA TYR A 918 -20.07 11.82 29.43
C TYR A 918 -20.93 11.50 30.65
N GLN A 919 -22.09 10.90 30.42
CA GLN A 919 -23.14 10.73 31.43
C GLN A 919 -23.22 9.28 31.92
N LYS A 920 -23.32 9.10 33.24
CA LYS A 920 -23.72 7.85 33.89
C LYS A 920 -24.65 8.17 35.06
N ASP A 921 -25.26 7.15 35.66
CA ASP A 921 -26.20 7.34 36.75
C ASP A 921 -25.57 8.08 37.94
N GLY A 922 -26.16 9.21 38.32
CA GLY A 922 -25.76 10.04 39.46
C GLY A 922 -24.42 10.79 39.31
N GLN A 923 -23.75 10.69 38.17
CA GLN A 923 -22.46 11.36 37.93
C GLN A 923 -22.23 11.63 36.44
N SER A 924 -21.73 12.83 36.12
CA SER A 924 -21.34 13.21 34.76
C SER A 924 -19.92 13.77 34.73
N LEU A 925 -19.21 13.57 33.64
CA LEU A 925 -17.95 14.24 33.32
C LEU A 925 -18.18 15.18 32.14
N ILE A 926 -17.90 16.47 32.31
CA ILE A 926 -18.04 17.48 31.27
C ILE A 926 -16.67 17.81 30.72
N SER A 927 -16.49 17.66 29.40
CA SER A 927 -15.33 18.17 28.69
C SER A 927 -15.67 19.49 28.02
N VAL A 928 -14.89 20.52 28.32
CA VAL A 928 -15.02 21.86 27.75
C VAL A 928 -13.77 22.19 26.93
N GLY A 929 -13.95 22.80 25.76
CA GLY A 929 -12.85 23.30 24.92
C GLY A 929 -13.14 24.70 24.37
N SER A 930 -12.09 25.53 24.28
CA SER A 930 -12.16 26.94 23.86
C SER A 930 -11.66 27.18 22.43
N TRP A 931 -12.50 27.85 21.64
CA TRP A 931 -12.18 28.48 20.35
C TRP A 931 -12.15 30.00 20.42
N ALA A 932 -12.30 30.58 21.62
CA ALA A 932 -12.16 32.01 21.82
C ALA A 932 -10.72 32.47 21.47
N PRO A 933 -10.55 33.63 20.80
CA PRO A 933 -9.23 34.17 20.46
C PRO A 933 -8.48 34.71 21.69
N GLY A 934 -9.17 34.95 22.81
CA GLY A 934 -8.62 35.47 24.05
C GLY A 934 -9.17 34.73 25.27
N THR A 935 -8.60 35.00 26.45
CA THR A 935 -9.11 34.47 27.72
C THR A 935 -10.48 35.05 28.01
N VAL A 936 -11.44 34.19 28.31
CA VAL A 936 -12.83 34.56 28.57
C VAL A 936 -13.36 33.82 29.80
N ASN A 937 -14.49 34.30 30.33
CA ASN A 937 -15.29 33.56 31.30
C ASN A 937 -16.57 33.08 30.60
N PHE A 938 -17.01 31.88 30.91
CA PHE A 938 -18.27 31.30 30.45
C PHE A 938 -19.04 30.67 31.62
N ARG A 939 -20.33 30.39 31.43
CA ARG A 939 -21.14 29.62 32.37
C ARG A 939 -21.67 28.36 31.71
N LEU A 940 -21.79 27.30 32.50
CA LEU A 940 -22.50 26.09 32.10
C LEU A 940 -24.00 26.30 32.25
N GLN A 941 -24.75 25.97 31.21
CA GLN A 941 -26.20 25.89 31.22
C GLN A 941 -26.57 24.41 31.36
N LEU A 942 -26.99 24.03 32.56
CA LEU A 942 -27.19 22.63 32.95
C LEU A 942 -28.67 22.28 33.00
N ASP A 943 -29.08 21.29 32.22
CA ASP A 943 -30.37 20.63 32.39
C ASP A 943 -30.25 19.52 33.44
N TRP A 944 -30.49 19.87 34.70
CA TRP A 944 -30.44 18.96 35.84
C TRP A 944 -31.35 17.75 35.70
N LYS A 945 -32.49 17.91 35.04
CA LYS A 945 -33.45 16.81 34.84
C LYS A 945 -32.88 15.79 33.87
N SER A 946 -32.36 16.26 32.74
CA SER A 946 -31.73 15.39 31.74
C SER A 946 -30.41 14.79 32.26
N LEU A 947 -29.68 15.50 33.13
CA LEU A 947 -28.51 14.97 33.84
C LEU A 947 -28.86 13.90 34.88
N GLY A 948 -30.09 13.91 35.41
CA GLY A 948 -30.49 13.02 36.50
C GLY A 948 -29.80 13.34 37.84
N ILE A 949 -29.47 14.61 38.08
CA ILE A 949 -28.74 15.07 39.28
C ILE A 949 -29.55 16.14 40.00
N ASP A 950 -29.74 16.00 41.31
CA ASP A 950 -30.37 17.03 42.15
C ASP A 950 -29.46 18.25 42.29
N GLN A 951 -29.86 19.39 41.72
CA GLN A 951 -29.12 20.65 41.76
C GLN A 951 -28.71 21.05 43.19
N SER A 952 -29.58 20.80 44.19
CA SER A 952 -29.29 21.17 45.58
C SER A 952 -28.15 20.35 46.20
N LYS A 953 -27.84 19.19 45.61
CA LYS A 953 -26.79 18.27 46.03
C LYS A 953 -25.60 18.27 45.07
N ALA A 954 -25.69 18.91 43.91
CA ALA A 954 -24.65 18.90 42.91
C ALA A 954 -23.36 19.59 43.38
N THR A 955 -22.22 19.00 43.02
CA THR A 955 -20.88 19.59 43.17
C THR A 955 -20.20 19.55 41.81
N LEU A 956 -19.67 20.70 41.36
CA LEU A 956 -18.86 20.81 40.15
C LEU A 956 -17.38 20.81 40.56
N PHE A 957 -16.66 19.77 40.19
CA PHE A 957 -15.26 19.58 40.59
C PHE A 957 -14.38 19.25 39.39
N ALA A 958 -13.43 20.13 39.10
CA ALA A 958 -12.34 19.90 38.17
C ALA A 958 -11.14 19.31 38.94
N PRO A 959 -10.76 18.04 38.72
CA PRO A 959 -9.60 17.44 39.38
C PRO A 959 -8.30 18.05 38.84
N TYR A 960 -7.19 17.89 39.58
CA TYR A 960 -5.87 18.09 38.99
C TYR A 960 -5.60 17.03 37.90
N VAL A 961 -5.18 17.47 36.71
CA VAL A 961 -4.72 16.58 35.64
C VAL A 961 -3.41 17.13 35.09
N LYS A 962 -2.35 16.35 35.24
CA LYS A 962 -1.00 16.74 34.81
C LYS A 962 -1.02 17.23 33.36
N ASP A 963 -0.41 18.40 33.14
CA ASP A 963 -0.27 19.05 31.84
C ASP A 963 -1.62 19.39 31.15
N LEU A 964 -2.75 19.39 31.86
CA LEU A 964 -4.08 19.71 31.32
C LEU A 964 -4.83 20.75 32.18
N GLN A 965 -4.95 20.56 33.49
CA GLN A 965 -5.65 21.52 34.37
C GLN A 965 -5.20 21.41 35.83
N GLU A 966 -5.38 22.52 36.56
CA GLU A 966 -5.26 22.55 38.03
C GLU A 966 -6.56 22.12 38.71
N GLU A 967 -6.49 21.73 39.97
CA GLU A 967 -7.68 21.40 40.76
C GLU A 967 -8.53 22.65 41.04
N ARG A 968 -9.85 22.55 40.85
CA ARG A 968 -10.80 23.63 41.19
C ARG A 968 -12.20 23.11 41.44
N THR A 969 -12.89 23.69 42.42
CA THR A 969 -14.34 23.50 42.61
C THR A 969 -15.08 24.74 42.14
N PHE A 970 -16.19 24.55 41.44
CA PHE A 970 -17.05 25.63 40.95
C PHE A 970 -18.44 25.53 41.59
N SER A 971 -19.09 26.67 41.80
CA SER A 971 -20.55 26.68 42.03
C SER A 971 -21.28 26.58 40.68
N PRO A 972 -22.50 26.01 40.61
CA PRO A 972 -23.25 25.87 39.37
C PRO A 972 -23.37 27.14 38.50
N ASP A 973 -23.54 28.30 39.13
CA ASP A 973 -23.73 29.59 38.45
C ASP A 973 -22.44 30.43 38.35
N GLU A 974 -21.31 29.90 38.81
CA GLU A 974 -20.02 30.59 38.82
C GLU A 974 -19.46 30.71 37.39
N PRO A 975 -18.98 31.91 36.98
CA PRO A 975 -18.21 32.05 35.75
C PRO A 975 -16.90 31.25 35.80
N ILE A 976 -16.67 30.41 34.81
CA ILE A 976 -15.48 29.57 34.67
C ILE A 976 -14.49 30.26 33.70
N PRO A 977 -13.26 30.59 34.11
CA PRO A 977 -12.26 31.15 33.22
C PRO A 977 -11.68 30.08 32.30
N VAL A 978 -11.45 30.42 31.03
CA VAL A 978 -10.78 29.55 30.08
C VAL A 978 -9.89 30.36 29.15
N GLU A 979 -8.67 29.88 28.95
CA GLU A 979 -7.70 30.47 28.02
C GLU A 979 -7.96 29.98 26.57
N PRO A 980 -7.46 30.69 25.55
CA PRO A 980 -7.51 30.22 24.17
C PRO A 980 -6.93 28.82 24.03
N LYS A 981 -7.59 27.96 23.23
CA LYS A 981 -7.12 26.59 22.91
C LYS A 981 -7.05 25.64 24.12
N LYS A 982 -7.45 26.08 25.32
CA LYS A 982 -7.54 25.26 26.53
C LYS A 982 -8.99 24.92 26.86
N GLY A 983 -9.21 24.34 28.04
CA GLY A 983 -10.50 23.79 28.45
C GLY A 983 -10.47 23.19 29.84
N TRP A 984 -11.52 22.44 30.18
CA TRP A 984 -11.69 21.81 31.49
C TRP A 984 -12.34 20.44 31.38
N LEU A 985 -11.98 19.55 32.30
CA LEU A 985 -12.71 18.34 32.65
C LEU A 985 -13.34 18.57 34.03
N ILE A 986 -14.66 18.52 34.10
CA ILE A 986 -15.43 18.87 35.29
C ILE A 986 -16.37 17.72 35.64
N TYR A 987 -16.20 17.13 36.81
CA TYR A 987 -17.18 16.21 37.37
C TYR A 987 -18.40 16.98 37.87
N ILE A 988 -19.59 16.46 37.60
CA ILE A 988 -20.83 16.83 38.25
C ILE A 988 -21.30 15.59 39.02
N LYS A 989 -21.41 15.69 40.35
CA LYS A 989 -21.87 14.60 41.21
C LYS A 989 -22.69 15.08 42.40
N GLU A 990 -23.54 14.22 42.93
CA GLU A 990 -24.26 14.50 44.19
C GLU A 990 -23.33 14.39 45.41
N LYS A 991 -23.47 15.31 46.38
CA LYS A 991 -22.76 15.27 47.66
C LYS A 991 -23.05 13.97 48.40
N GLY A 992 -22.03 13.12 48.55
CA GLY A 992 -22.12 11.85 49.29
C GLY A 992 -21.80 10.60 48.45
N ASN A 993 -21.63 10.75 47.12
CA ASN A 993 -21.17 9.70 46.21
C ASN A 993 -19.77 9.96 45.63
#